data_AF-A0A371ATW6-F1
#
_entry.id   AF-A0A371ATW6-F1
#
_cell.length_a   1.000
_cell.length_b   1.000
_cell.length_c   1.000
_cell.angle_alpha   90.00
_cell.angle_beta   90.00
_cell.angle_gamma   90.00
#
_symmetry.space_group_name_H-M   'P 1'
#
loop_
_entity.id
_entity.type
_entity.pdbx_description
1 polymer ?
#
loop_
_entity_poly.entity_id
_entity_poly.type
_entity_poly.pdbx_seq_one_letter_code
_entity_poly.pdbx_strand_id
1 'polypeptide(L)'
;MKKKGFNQIVLIGFLFCIAISVFIGVKYLLEEKRQERFRISKEEMIHYLSIAYDSEKDCRNLFEKNLGNQIKWSDVGFILKSLDLTENIEISSTNLNSNDKILKEDWIPIYFEIIKKLKLEKAIRKEQIIVLHNDNKENKCTLLTDKGLYTYWDVNYFKQYGVYEVVVKGNEIVGGISDIKKESKLSNVWLASEEKGISIWLKDKKIKLNDITVKDQETNGICDLYIQNMKVKKIVKKKDVIKGKLLSFDDKQIEVEGYGTIPSEKDFRLYQIYDGIIEKEKNEMVIGDNWIEFVVADKKICAGLITQPLNMETIRVLLLNDNKEAFHDEIEISSAEPFYVIAGDKNIKYEGNEVFKIDKDTKLLDSSYLRIESGTNNGKIMVKSISRSLGEPSYEGTLEIRKKDDKLIIVNELAMENYLYGVLPSEMPSSFGKEALKVQAICARSFAYCQILNNDYAAYGAHVDDSTNYQVYNNLPTNEESIQAVDETKGLVATYNGEVVETYYFSCSSGHTTDFTTWGEEEDAAHGYLKGTYVGENIKNKEPDLSSEENFKKFIKDNGKEWFDQSGNWFRWKCKILNKDIIKRVNAKILKRYDINPKQITAQKDNEEIPIKQIKKSKEIRKIEVSKRDENGNVLELTIVEDNAKIKIKSEYNIRAILGSVIKKAENKDEDEVEINGLLPSAFFYIEPQYDENKNIESWNFAGGGHGHGIGLSQTACKAMDSKGMTFKEILNYFYNNIEIKDMYKE
;
A
#
# COMPACT_ATOMS: atom_id res chain seq x y z
N MET A 1 -71.14 49.10 -43.78
CA MET A 1 -70.24 47.94 -43.52
C MET A 1 -68.76 48.27 -43.29
N LYS A 2 -68.26 49.51 -43.37
CA LYS A 2 -66.80 49.80 -43.28
C LYS A 2 -66.20 50.01 -41.86
N LYS A 3 -67.00 50.12 -40.79
CA LYS A 3 -66.48 50.36 -39.41
C LYS A 3 -66.16 49.11 -38.58
N LYS A 4 -66.69 47.92 -38.92
CA LYS A 4 -66.45 46.68 -38.14
C LYS A 4 -65.11 45.99 -38.47
N GLY A 5 -64.63 46.06 -39.71
CA GLY A 5 -63.35 45.46 -40.13
C GLY A 5 -62.11 46.20 -39.62
N PHE A 6 -62.19 47.53 -39.45
CA PHE A 6 -61.06 48.33 -38.98
C PHE A 6 -60.75 48.05 -37.49
N ASN A 7 -61.77 47.90 -36.65
CA ASN A 7 -61.57 47.58 -35.24
C ASN A 7 -61.02 46.16 -35.02
N GLN A 8 -61.36 45.18 -35.88
CA GLN A 8 -60.79 43.82 -35.78
C GLN A 8 -59.31 43.76 -36.19
N ILE A 9 -58.91 44.49 -37.23
CA ILE A 9 -57.51 44.54 -37.68
C ILE A 9 -56.63 45.25 -36.62
N VAL A 10 -57.13 46.33 -36.03
CA VAL A 10 -56.43 47.02 -34.94
C VAL A 10 -56.31 46.13 -33.70
N LEU A 11 -57.35 45.37 -33.35
CA LEU A 11 -57.33 44.45 -32.20
C LEU A 11 -56.35 43.28 -32.41
N ILE A 12 -56.30 42.71 -33.62
CA ILE A 12 -55.36 41.63 -33.97
C ILE A 12 -53.91 42.16 -33.97
N GLY A 13 -53.67 43.35 -34.52
CA GLY A 13 -52.36 44.00 -34.45
C GLY A 13 -51.92 44.27 -33.01
N PHE A 14 -52.83 44.70 -32.14
CA PHE A 14 -52.56 44.95 -30.72
C PHE A 14 -52.23 43.65 -29.96
N LEU A 15 -52.99 42.57 -30.21
CA LEU A 15 -52.72 41.24 -29.63
C LEU A 15 -51.38 40.65 -30.11
N PHE A 16 -51.01 40.87 -31.38
CA PHE A 16 -49.73 40.42 -31.93
C PHE A 16 -48.55 41.19 -31.32
N CYS A 17 -48.68 42.50 -31.11
CA CYS A 17 -47.69 43.29 -30.39
C CYS A 17 -47.53 42.84 -28.93
N ILE A 18 -48.62 42.49 -28.24
CA ILE A 18 -48.56 41.97 -26.87
C ILE A 18 -47.85 40.61 -26.85
N ALA A 19 -48.16 39.71 -27.78
CA ALA A 19 -47.52 38.40 -27.87
C ALA A 19 -46.00 38.51 -28.14
N ILE A 20 -45.58 39.41 -29.03
CA ILE A 20 -44.16 39.69 -29.28
C ILE A 20 -43.49 40.28 -28.04
N SER A 21 -44.14 41.22 -27.35
CA SER A 21 -43.60 41.85 -26.13
C SER A 21 -43.45 40.84 -24.99
N VAL A 22 -44.41 39.92 -24.83
CA VAL A 22 -44.34 38.82 -23.86
C VAL A 22 -43.24 37.84 -24.25
N PHE A 23 -43.09 37.50 -25.54
CA PHE A 23 -42.04 36.58 -26.00
C PHE A 23 -40.64 37.17 -25.82
N ILE A 24 -40.46 38.47 -26.11
CA ILE A 24 -39.22 39.20 -25.85
C ILE A 24 -38.96 39.30 -24.34
N GLY A 25 -39.99 39.61 -23.54
CA GLY A 25 -39.88 39.68 -22.07
C GLY A 25 -39.50 38.34 -21.44
N VAL A 26 -40.08 37.23 -21.91
CA VAL A 26 -39.73 35.86 -21.48
C VAL A 26 -38.31 35.50 -21.90
N LYS A 27 -37.90 35.86 -23.13
CA LYS A 27 -36.54 35.63 -23.61
C LYS A 27 -35.51 36.44 -22.81
N TYR A 28 -35.83 37.69 -22.49
CA TYR A 28 -35.00 38.56 -21.66
C TYR A 28 -34.90 38.04 -20.22
N LEU A 29 -36.00 37.63 -19.61
CA LEU A 29 -36.02 36.98 -18.28
C LEU A 29 -35.23 35.67 -18.25
N LEU A 30 -35.28 34.89 -19.33
CA LEU A 30 -34.49 33.66 -19.47
C LEU A 30 -33.01 33.95 -19.65
N GLU A 31 -32.63 35.00 -20.39
CA GLU A 31 -31.24 35.47 -20.51
C GLU A 31 -30.72 36.06 -19.19
N GLU A 32 -31.52 36.82 -18.47
CA GLU A 32 -31.17 37.41 -17.18
C GLU A 32 -30.97 36.33 -16.09
N LYS A 33 -31.89 35.36 -15.99
CA LYS A 33 -31.72 34.16 -15.14
C LYS A 33 -30.51 33.32 -15.57
N ARG A 34 -30.23 33.26 -16.87
CA ARG A 34 -29.07 32.55 -17.41
C ARG A 34 -27.77 33.27 -17.07
N GLN A 35 -27.76 34.60 -16.95
CA GLN A 35 -26.59 35.37 -16.52
C GLN A 35 -26.37 35.32 -15.00
N GLU A 36 -27.42 35.18 -14.18
CA GLU A 36 -27.27 35.11 -12.71
C GLU A 36 -26.41 33.94 -12.23
N ARG A 37 -26.50 32.76 -12.84
CA ARG A 37 -25.64 31.61 -12.48
C ARG A 37 -24.15 31.81 -12.82
N PHE A 38 -23.85 32.77 -13.69
CA PHE A 38 -22.49 33.12 -14.08
C PHE A 38 -21.95 34.32 -13.28
N ARG A 39 -22.71 34.85 -12.33
CA ARG A 39 -22.24 35.87 -11.39
C ARG A 39 -21.67 35.18 -10.15
N ILE A 40 -20.77 35.87 -9.47
CA ILE A 40 -20.13 35.35 -8.26
C ILE A 40 -20.87 35.86 -7.04
N SER A 41 -21.30 34.92 -6.20
CA SER A 41 -21.87 35.24 -4.90
C SER A 41 -20.77 35.55 -3.89
N LYS A 42 -21.13 36.22 -2.79
CA LYS A 42 -20.21 36.42 -1.66
C LYS A 42 -19.63 35.11 -1.13
N GLU A 43 -20.47 34.10 -1.01
CA GLU A 43 -20.08 32.79 -0.47
C GLU A 43 -19.07 32.11 -1.38
N GLU A 44 -19.32 32.12 -2.69
CA GLU A 44 -18.39 31.57 -3.68
C GLU A 44 -17.05 32.32 -3.67
N MET A 45 -17.08 33.65 -3.51
CA MET A 45 -15.88 34.47 -3.40
C MET A 45 -15.03 34.11 -2.18
N ILE A 46 -15.67 33.88 -1.02
CA ILE A 46 -14.98 33.45 0.21
C ILE A 46 -14.30 32.09 -0.02
N HIS A 47 -14.97 31.14 -0.67
CA HIS A 47 -14.36 29.83 -0.96
C HIS A 47 -13.15 29.95 -1.90
N TYR A 48 -13.23 30.76 -2.96
CA TYR A 48 -12.08 31.03 -3.83
C TYR A 48 -10.89 31.57 -3.04
N LEU A 49 -11.13 32.60 -2.21
CA LEU A 49 -10.08 33.33 -1.52
C LEU A 49 -9.56 32.65 -0.26
N SER A 50 -10.29 31.70 0.33
CA SER A 50 -9.94 31.01 1.58
C SER A 50 -8.53 30.41 1.60
N ILE A 51 -7.99 30.06 0.42
CA ILE A 51 -6.65 29.50 0.27
C ILE A 51 -5.52 30.52 0.49
N ALA A 52 -5.81 31.82 0.38
CA ALA A 52 -4.86 32.90 0.55
C ALA A 52 -4.74 33.38 2.01
N TYR A 53 -5.44 32.74 2.94
CA TYR A 53 -5.48 33.11 4.36
C TYR A 53 -5.12 31.92 5.25
N ASP A 54 -4.65 32.20 6.46
CA ASP A 54 -4.24 31.19 7.45
C ASP A 54 -5.42 30.29 7.87
N SER A 55 -6.64 30.81 7.85
CA SER A 55 -7.86 30.02 8.06
C SER A 55 -9.05 30.53 7.25
N GLU A 56 -9.99 29.63 6.92
CA GLU A 56 -11.25 30.02 6.26
C GLU A 56 -12.04 31.02 7.12
N LYS A 57 -11.96 30.89 8.45
CA LYS A 57 -12.61 31.79 9.40
C LYS A 57 -12.11 33.23 9.26
N ASP A 58 -10.81 33.42 9.05
CA ASP A 58 -10.23 34.76 8.88
C ASP A 58 -10.66 35.40 7.56
N CYS A 59 -10.62 34.61 6.48
CA CYS A 59 -11.14 35.02 5.17
C CYS A 59 -12.63 35.41 5.27
N ARG A 60 -13.46 34.55 5.88
CA ARG A 60 -14.89 34.78 6.06
C ARG A 60 -15.18 36.03 6.88
N ASN A 61 -14.51 36.21 8.02
CA ASN A 61 -14.68 37.38 8.89
C ASN A 61 -14.39 38.71 8.16
N LEU A 62 -13.38 38.70 7.28
CA LEU A 62 -13.01 39.86 6.49
C LEU A 62 -14.08 40.16 5.43
N PHE A 63 -14.47 39.16 4.64
CA PHE A 63 -15.32 39.41 3.47
C PHE A 63 -16.82 39.45 3.78
N GLU A 64 -17.31 38.77 4.82
CA GLU A 64 -18.74 38.81 5.17
C GLU A 64 -19.24 40.21 5.50
N LYS A 65 -18.39 41.02 6.14
CA LYS A 65 -18.67 42.41 6.55
C LYS A 65 -18.49 43.43 5.43
N ASN A 66 -17.61 43.13 4.47
CA ASN A 66 -17.15 44.10 3.48
C ASN A 66 -17.70 43.86 2.06
N LEU A 67 -18.21 42.66 1.76
CA LEU A 67 -18.79 42.32 0.46
C LEU A 67 -20.32 42.26 0.49
N GLY A 68 -20.94 42.71 -0.59
CA GLY A 68 -22.37 42.50 -0.85
C GLY A 68 -22.65 41.04 -1.28
N ASN A 69 -23.92 40.62 -1.27
CA ASN A 69 -24.30 39.24 -1.66
C ASN A 69 -23.89 38.86 -3.09
N GLN A 70 -23.75 39.85 -3.97
CA GLN A 70 -23.30 39.70 -5.35
C GLN A 70 -22.07 40.59 -5.53
N ILE A 71 -21.00 40.02 -6.07
CA ILE A 71 -19.73 40.72 -6.19
C ILE A 71 -19.76 41.67 -7.38
N LYS A 72 -19.21 42.87 -7.17
CA LYS A 72 -19.04 43.91 -8.18
C LYS A 72 -17.58 44.08 -8.54
N TRP A 73 -17.31 44.74 -9.67
CA TRP A 73 -15.95 45.10 -10.04
C TRP A 73 -15.26 46.00 -9.00
N SER A 74 -16.01 46.90 -8.34
CA SER A 74 -15.50 47.70 -7.23
C SER A 74 -14.97 46.89 -6.06
N ASP A 75 -15.50 45.69 -5.85
CA ASP A 75 -15.09 44.80 -4.75
C ASP A 75 -13.73 44.13 -5.05
N VAL A 76 -13.38 43.96 -6.33
CA VAL A 76 -12.09 43.37 -6.75
C VAL A 76 -10.92 44.23 -6.27
N GLY A 77 -11.05 45.55 -6.33
CA GLY A 77 -10.01 46.46 -5.83
C GLY A 77 -9.78 46.30 -4.32
N PHE A 78 -10.84 46.11 -3.54
CA PHE A 78 -10.75 45.80 -2.11
C PHE A 78 -10.08 44.45 -1.87
N ILE A 79 -10.45 43.42 -2.64
CA ILE A 79 -9.83 42.09 -2.54
C ILE A 79 -8.33 42.16 -2.81
N LEU A 80 -7.91 42.77 -3.93
CA LEU A 80 -6.49 42.92 -4.26
C LEU A 80 -5.72 43.69 -3.20
N LYS A 81 -6.31 44.74 -2.65
CA LYS A 81 -5.70 45.51 -1.56
C LYS A 81 -5.53 44.68 -0.29
N SER A 82 -6.52 43.85 0.05
CA SER A 82 -6.46 42.97 1.24
C SER A 82 -5.40 41.87 1.14
N LEU A 83 -4.96 41.55 -0.08
CA LEU A 83 -3.92 40.56 -0.38
C LEU A 83 -2.56 41.19 -0.69
N ASP A 84 -2.44 42.52 -0.62
CA ASP A 84 -1.24 43.28 -1.03
C ASP A 84 -0.83 43.07 -2.50
N LEU A 85 -1.83 42.99 -3.39
CA LEU A 85 -1.66 42.70 -4.82
C LEU A 85 -2.07 43.84 -5.76
N THR A 86 -2.37 45.03 -5.22
CA THR A 86 -2.95 46.14 -5.99
C THR A 86 -2.08 46.61 -7.18
N GLU A 87 -0.75 46.53 -7.07
CA GLU A 87 0.20 46.90 -8.14
C GLU A 87 0.65 45.69 -9.00
N ASN A 88 0.23 44.49 -8.62
CA ASN A 88 0.76 43.23 -9.15
C ASN A 88 -0.12 42.60 -10.24
N ILE A 89 -1.37 43.04 -10.39
CA ILE A 89 -2.35 42.52 -11.35
C ILE A 89 -2.93 43.69 -12.16
N GLU A 90 -2.72 43.67 -13.48
CA GLU A 90 -3.23 44.72 -14.37
C GLU A 90 -4.74 44.55 -14.58
N ILE A 91 -5.52 45.46 -13.98
CA ILE A 91 -6.96 45.59 -14.21
C ILE A 91 -7.25 47.05 -14.56
N SER A 92 -8.09 47.29 -15.57
CA SER A 92 -8.48 48.66 -15.95
C SER A 92 -9.10 49.41 -14.77
N SER A 93 -8.63 50.63 -14.52
CA SER A 93 -9.18 51.52 -13.48
C SER A 93 -10.65 51.89 -13.73
N THR A 94 -11.12 51.84 -14.98
CA THR A 94 -12.55 52.00 -15.31
C THR A 94 -13.38 50.83 -14.79
N ASN A 95 -12.82 49.62 -14.78
CA ASN A 95 -13.52 48.44 -14.29
C ASN A 95 -13.60 48.50 -12.76
N LEU A 96 -12.49 48.77 -12.06
CA LEU A 96 -12.42 48.83 -10.60
C LEU A 96 -13.32 49.91 -9.96
N ASN A 97 -13.82 50.88 -10.73
CA ASN A 97 -14.78 51.87 -10.27
C ASN A 97 -16.24 51.55 -10.66
N SER A 98 -16.47 50.46 -11.41
CA SER A 98 -17.80 50.05 -11.84
C SER A 98 -18.56 49.33 -10.71
N ASN A 99 -19.85 49.67 -10.60
CA ASN A 99 -20.81 48.98 -9.75
C ASN A 99 -21.43 47.74 -10.44
N ASP A 100 -21.00 47.44 -11.66
CA ASP A 100 -21.46 46.25 -12.38
C ASP A 100 -21.00 44.98 -11.69
N LYS A 101 -21.87 43.97 -11.70
CA LYS A 101 -21.60 42.66 -11.10
C LYS A 101 -20.55 41.93 -11.94
N ILE A 102 -19.54 41.35 -11.28
CA ILE A 102 -18.50 40.58 -11.97
C ILE A 102 -19.04 39.23 -12.42
N LEU A 103 -18.65 38.80 -13.63
CA LEU A 103 -18.93 37.47 -14.15
C LEU A 103 -17.79 36.51 -13.79
N LYS A 104 -18.11 35.22 -13.69
CA LYS A 104 -17.12 34.16 -13.44
C LYS A 104 -16.01 34.15 -14.48
N GLU A 105 -16.37 34.34 -15.75
CA GLU A 105 -15.40 34.38 -16.86
C GLU A 105 -14.36 35.51 -16.72
N ASP A 106 -14.74 36.63 -16.11
CA ASP A 106 -13.84 37.75 -15.83
C ASP A 106 -13.01 37.53 -14.55
N TRP A 107 -13.63 36.94 -13.52
CA TRP A 107 -12.97 36.69 -12.24
C TRP A 107 -11.93 35.58 -12.31
N ILE A 108 -12.19 34.50 -13.04
CA ILE A 108 -11.33 33.32 -13.05
C ILE A 108 -9.88 33.66 -13.48
N PRO A 109 -9.65 34.42 -14.56
CA PRO A 109 -8.30 34.89 -14.89
C PRO A 109 -7.64 35.69 -13.77
N ILE A 110 -8.39 36.59 -13.11
CA ILE A 110 -7.90 37.40 -11.98
C ILE A 110 -7.49 36.48 -10.82
N TYR A 111 -8.34 35.51 -10.49
CA TYR A 111 -8.07 34.53 -9.44
C TYR A 111 -6.80 33.72 -9.70
N PHE A 112 -6.58 33.24 -10.93
CA PHE A 112 -5.35 32.50 -11.26
C PHE A 112 -4.10 33.38 -11.21
N GLU A 113 -4.19 34.66 -11.56
CA GLU A 113 -3.08 35.60 -11.36
C GLU A 113 -2.84 35.89 -9.86
N ILE A 114 -3.88 36.00 -9.03
CA ILE A 114 -3.75 36.07 -7.56
C ILE A 114 -2.97 34.85 -7.05
N ILE A 115 -3.41 33.64 -7.40
CA ILE A 115 -2.78 32.39 -6.97
C ILE A 115 -1.31 32.34 -7.38
N LYS A 116 -0.99 32.76 -8.61
CA LYS A 116 0.38 32.81 -9.12
C LYS A 116 1.26 33.83 -8.38
N LYS A 117 0.74 35.02 -8.12
CA LYS A 117 1.48 36.06 -7.37
C LYS A 117 1.74 35.65 -5.92
N LEU A 118 0.80 34.93 -5.32
CA LEU A 118 0.95 34.36 -3.98
C LEU A 118 1.74 33.04 -3.95
N LYS A 119 2.15 32.51 -5.11
CA LYS A 119 2.89 31.23 -5.26
C LYS A 119 2.12 30.01 -4.70
N LEU A 120 0.79 30.01 -4.88
CA LEU A 120 -0.13 28.98 -4.40
C LEU A 120 -0.56 27.99 -5.49
N GLU A 121 0.12 27.97 -6.65
CA GLU A 121 -0.29 27.17 -7.82
C GLU A 121 -0.28 25.66 -7.52
N LYS A 122 0.57 25.21 -6.58
CA LYS A 122 0.62 23.80 -6.16
C LYS A 122 -0.55 23.38 -5.27
N ALA A 123 -1.30 24.33 -4.73
CA ALA A 123 -2.37 24.06 -3.78
C ALA A 123 -3.75 23.87 -4.44
N ILE A 124 -3.88 24.23 -5.72
CA ILE A 124 -5.10 24.02 -6.53
C ILE A 124 -4.79 23.31 -7.84
N ARG A 125 -5.80 22.69 -8.43
CA ARG A 125 -5.74 22.18 -9.80
C ARG A 125 -7.04 22.45 -10.54
N LYS A 126 -6.94 22.62 -11.85
CA LYS A 126 -8.10 22.62 -12.75
C LYS A 126 -8.43 21.18 -13.13
N GLU A 127 -9.70 20.83 -13.07
CA GLU A 127 -10.18 19.53 -13.51
C GLU A 127 -11.46 19.64 -14.31
N GLN A 128 -11.59 18.76 -15.30
CA GLN A 128 -12.88 18.46 -15.90
C GLN A 128 -13.49 17.26 -15.16
N ILE A 129 -14.68 17.45 -14.61
CA ILE A 129 -15.44 16.42 -13.90
C ILE A 129 -16.75 16.12 -14.61
N ILE A 130 -17.17 14.86 -14.53
CA ILE A 130 -18.52 14.40 -14.87
C ILE A 130 -19.22 14.07 -13.56
N VAL A 131 -20.29 14.79 -13.26
CA VAL A 131 -21.09 14.57 -12.04
C VAL A 131 -22.03 13.39 -12.26
N LEU A 132 -21.98 12.37 -11.41
CA LEU A 132 -22.73 11.13 -11.58
C LEU A 132 -23.81 10.93 -10.51
N HIS A 133 -23.57 11.45 -9.32
CA HIS A 133 -24.55 11.47 -8.24
C HIS A 133 -24.22 12.60 -7.26
N ASN A 134 -25.25 13.20 -6.68
CA ASN A 134 -25.11 14.19 -5.61
C ASN A 134 -25.80 13.65 -4.36
N ASP A 135 -25.05 13.57 -3.27
CA ASP A 135 -25.60 13.36 -1.94
C ASP A 135 -25.63 14.71 -1.20
N ASN A 136 -26.83 15.25 -1.02
CA ASN A 136 -27.02 16.60 -0.50
C ASN A 136 -27.30 16.53 1.01
N LYS A 137 -26.42 17.15 1.82
CA LYS A 137 -26.70 17.51 3.22
C LYS A 137 -27.08 18.99 3.30
N GLU A 138 -27.70 19.44 4.39
CA GLU A 138 -28.32 20.77 4.51
C GLU A 138 -27.43 21.95 4.06
N ASN A 139 -26.10 21.87 4.22
CA ASN A 139 -25.16 22.98 3.92
C ASN A 139 -23.92 22.61 3.07
N LYS A 140 -23.81 21.36 2.60
CA LYS A 140 -22.71 20.88 1.74
C LYS A 140 -23.18 19.67 0.95
N CYS A 141 -22.82 19.56 -0.32
CA CYS A 141 -23.02 18.34 -1.10
C CYS A 141 -21.72 17.56 -1.25
N THR A 142 -21.87 16.24 -1.27
CA THR A 142 -20.83 15.31 -1.72
C THR A 142 -21.20 14.84 -3.11
N LEU A 143 -20.34 15.14 -4.07
CA LEU A 143 -20.46 14.80 -5.48
C LEU A 143 -19.66 13.54 -5.77
N LEU A 144 -20.33 12.51 -6.26
CA LEU A 144 -19.66 11.41 -6.94
C LEU A 144 -19.39 11.80 -8.39
N THR A 145 -18.13 11.75 -8.79
CA THR A 145 -17.67 12.08 -10.14
C THR A 145 -16.87 10.95 -10.76
N ASP A 146 -16.55 11.07 -12.04
CA ASP A 146 -15.63 10.17 -12.75
C ASP A 146 -14.21 10.15 -12.17
N LYS A 147 -13.82 11.20 -11.43
CA LYS A 147 -12.49 11.36 -10.83
C LYS A 147 -12.42 11.04 -9.34
N GLY A 148 -13.54 11.11 -8.62
CA GLY A 148 -13.43 11.36 -7.19
C GLY A 148 -14.75 11.57 -6.50
N LEU A 149 -14.71 11.44 -5.18
CA LEU A 149 -15.66 12.14 -4.33
C LEU A 149 -15.14 13.57 -4.14
N TYR A 150 -15.98 14.54 -4.47
CA TYR A 150 -15.70 15.95 -4.21
C TYR A 150 -16.74 16.50 -3.25
N THR A 151 -16.34 17.46 -2.42
CA THR A 151 -17.29 18.23 -1.63
C THR A 151 -17.46 19.62 -2.23
N TYR A 152 -18.68 20.14 -2.15
CA TYR A 152 -19.00 21.49 -2.60
C TYR A 152 -20.07 22.11 -1.71
N TRP A 153 -20.00 23.42 -1.48
CA TRP A 153 -20.87 24.11 -0.54
C TRP A 153 -22.30 24.31 -1.09
N ASP A 154 -22.46 24.56 -2.39
CA ASP A 154 -23.78 24.76 -3.01
C ASP A 154 -24.38 23.45 -3.52
N VAL A 155 -25.40 22.95 -2.80
CA VAL A 155 -26.11 21.70 -3.07
C VAL A 155 -26.91 21.68 -4.38
N ASN A 156 -27.15 22.84 -5.00
CA ASN A 156 -27.97 22.99 -6.21
C ASN A 156 -27.16 23.29 -7.47
N TYR A 157 -25.86 23.55 -7.35
CA TYR A 157 -25.03 24.00 -8.46
C TYR A 157 -24.80 22.89 -9.49
N PHE A 158 -24.26 21.76 -9.02
CA PHE A 158 -23.90 20.64 -9.85
C PHE A 158 -25.12 19.76 -10.11
N LYS A 159 -25.32 19.36 -11.37
CA LYS A 159 -26.41 18.46 -11.76
C LYS A 159 -25.87 17.13 -12.22
N GLN A 160 -26.64 16.08 -11.98
CA GLN A 160 -26.33 14.75 -12.49
C GLN A 160 -26.12 14.77 -14.01
N TYR A 161 -25.09 14.08 -14.47
CA TYR A 161 -24.56 14.05 -15.84
C TYR A 161 -24.08 15.39 -16.38
N GLY A 162 -23.99 16.43 -15.53
CA GLY A 162 -23.34 17.68 -15.90
C GLY A 162 -21.84 17.48 -16.01
N VAL A 163 -21.25 18.10 -17.04
CA VAL A 163 -19.81 18.11 -17.25
C VAL A 163 -19.34 19.53 -16.98
N TYR A 164 -18.38 19.66 -16.07
CA TYR A 164 -17.94 20.95 -15.56
C TYR A 164 -16.43 21.03 -15.56
N GLU A 165 -15.91 22.19 -15.91
CA GLU A 165 -14.55 22.57 -15.54
C GLU A 165 -14.62 23.20 -14.15
N VAL A 166 -13.77 22.74 -13.22
CA VAL A 166 -13.77 23.15 -11.82
C VAL A 166 -12.36 23.45 -11.33
N VAL A 167 -12.26 24.25 -10.28
CA VAL A 167 -11.04 24.39 -9.48
C VAL A 167 -11.20 23.59 -8.21
N VAL A 168 -10.22 22.76 -7.88
CA VAL A 168 -10.24 21.89 -6.70
C VAL A 168 -9.01 22.09 -5.84
N LYS A 169 -9.22 22.04 -4.52
CA LYS A 169 -8.20 22.03 -3.45
C LYS A 169 -8.37 20.72 -2.68
N GLY A 170 -7.41 19.80 -2.78
CA GLY A 170 -7.61 18.43 -2.28
C GLY A 170 -8.84 17.78 -2.92
N ASN A 171 -9.84 17.43 -2.11
CA ASN A 171 -11.15 16.88 -2.53
C ASN A 171 -12.31 17.88 -2.38
N GLU A 172 -12.01 19.17 -2.28
CA GLU A 172 -13.00 20.23 -2.24
C GLU A 172 -12.99 21.02 -3.55
N ILE A 173 -14.16 21.18 -4.16
CA ILE A 173 -14.32 22.13 -5.26
C ILE A 173 -14.41 23.52 -4.62
N VAL A 174 -13.48 24.39 -4.98
CA VAL A 174 -13.49 25.79 -4.50
C VAL A 174 -14.30 26.69 -5.43
N GLY A 175 -14.54 26.25 -6.67
CA GLY A 175 -15.48 26.92 -7.57
C GLY A 175 -15.60 26.26 -8.95
N GLY A 176 -16.75 26.50 -9.60
CA GLY A 176 -17.01 26.06 -10.97
C GLY A 176 -16.52 27.10 -11.99
N ILE A 177 -15.73 26.66 -12.97
CA ILE A 177 -15.22 27.49 -14.05
C ILE A 177 -16.26 27.64 -15.16
N SER A 178 -16.71 26.52 -15.73
CA SER A 178 -17.63 26.54 -16.87
C SER A 178 -18.43 25.24 -17.03
N ASP A 179 -19.60 25.36 -17.67
CA ASP A 179 -20.38 24.21 -18.14
C ASP A 179 -19.84 23.73 -19.49
N ILE A 180 -19.38 22.48 -19.56
CA ILE A 180 -18.90 21.89 -20.81
C ILE A 180 -20.09 21.27 -21.55
N LYS A 181 -20.45 21.88 -22.68
CA LYS A 181 -21.53 21.39 -23.57
C LYS A 181 -21.07 20.39 -24.63
N LYS A 182 -19.76 20.23 -24.77
CA LYS A 182 -19.19 19.23 -25.67
C LYS A 182 -19.46 17.83 -25.11
N GLU A 183 -19.65 16.87 -26.01
CA GLU A 183 -19.73 15.46 -25.62
C GLU A 183 -18.48 15.05 -24.85
N SER A 184 -18.69 14.37 -23.73
CA SER A 184 -17.65 13.86 -22.84
C SER A 184 -17.86 12.37 -22.59
N LYS A 185 -16.76 11.64 -22.40
CA LYS A 185 -16.78 10.19 -22.27
C LYS A 185 -16.47 9.78 -20.82
N LEU A 186 -17.33 8.94 -20.25
CA LEU A 186 -17.06 8.19 -19.03
C LEU A 186 -16.67 6.76 -19.45
N SER A 187 -15.41 6.40 -19.29
CA SER A 187 -14.89 5.12 -19.77
C SER A 187 -15.04 3.99 -18.77
N ASN A 188 -15.11 2.77 -19.30
CA ASN A 188 -14.85 1.50 -18.61
C ASN A 188 -15.77 1.17 -17.44
N VAL A 189 -16.99 1.71 -17.41
CA VAL A 189 -17.91 1.47 -16.30
C VAL A 189 -18.65 0.15 -16.47
N TRP A 190 -18.82 -0.59 -15.37
CA TRP A 190 -19.68 -1.76 -15.38
C TRP A 190 -21.14 -1.34 -15.50
N LEU A 191 -21.84 -1.92 -16.46
CA LEU A 191 -23.26 -1.72 -16.71
C LEU A 191 -24.00 -3.04 -16.50
N ALA A 192 -25.15 -3.00 -15.82
CA ALA A 192 -26.05 -4.14 -15.72
C ALA A 192 -27.50 -3.73 -16.01
N SER A 193 -28.21 -4.63 -16.72
CA SER A 193 -29.64 -4.48 -16.99
C SER A 193 -30.48 -4.94 -15.79
N GLU A 194 -31.57 -4.23 -15.51
CA GLU A 194 -32.50 -4.53 -14.42
C GLU A 194 -33.95 -4.53 -14.92
N GLU A 195 -34.87 -5.09 -14.13
CA GLU A 195 -36.31 -5.14 -14.46
C GLU A 195 -36.89 -3.76 -14.85
N LYS A 196 -36.35 -2.68 -14.26
CA LYS A 196 -36.82 -1.30 -14.49
C LYS A 196 -35.68 -0.35 -14.86
N GLY A 197 -34.88 -0.71 -15.86
CA GLY A 197 -33.90 0.16 -16.49
C GLY A 197 -32.48 -0.41 -16.47
N ILE A 198 -31.50 0.47 -16.40
CA ILE A 198 -30.08 0.12 -16.44
C ILE A 198 -29.38 0.84 -15.29
N SER A 199 -28.45 0.16 -14.65
CA SER A 199 -27.58 0.76 -13.64
C SER A 199 -26.11 0.61 -14.04
N ILE A 200 -25.30 1.53 -13.56
CA ILE A 200 -23.85 1.43 -13.61
C ILE A 200 -23.27 1.34 -12.20
N TRP A 201 -22.10 0.72 -12.09
CA TRP A 201 -21.32 0.66 -10.86
C TRP A 201 -20.07 1.51 -11.02
N LEU A 202 -19.88 2.41 -10.07
CA LEU A 202 -18.70 3.22 -9.95
C LEU A 202 -18.31 3.36 -8.49
N LYS A 203 -17.09 2.97 -8.16
CA LYS A 203 -16.58 2.90 -6.80
C LYS A 203 -17.53 2.03 -5.97
N ASP A 204 -18.06 2.59 -4.89
CA ASP A 204 -18.99 1.90 -3.99
C ASP A 204 -20.47 2.25 -4.27
N LYS A 205 -20.77 2.80 -5.45
CA LYS A 205 -22.11 3.33 -5.76
C LYS A 205 -22.68 2.71 -7.01
N LYS A 206 -23.91 2.22 -6.84
CA LYS A 206 -24.82 1.86 -7.91
C LYS A 206 -25.62 3.09 -8.34
N ILE A 207 -25.56 3.43 -9.63
CA ILE A 207 -26.19 4.63 -10.19
C ILE A 207 -27.18 4.20 -11.27
N LYS A 208 -28.46 4.52 -11.06
CA LYS A 208 -29.51 4.26 -12.04
C LYS A 208 -29.44 5.29 -13.17
N LEU A 209 -29.41 4.81 -14.41
CA LEU A 209 -29.47 5.66 -15.60
C LEU A 209 -30.94 6.02 -15.91
N ASN A 210 -31.24 7.31 -15.96
CA ASN A 210 -32.56 7.84 -16.31
C ASN A 210 -32.62 8.21 -17.80
N ASP A 211 -33.82 8.29 -18.39
CA ASP A 211 -34.08 8.79 -19.76
C ASP A 211 -33.44 7.99 -20.92
N ILE A 212 -33.06 6.72 -20.72
CA ILE A 212 -32.56 5.87 -21.80
C ILE A 212 -33.71 5.05 -22.38
N THR A 213 -34.03 5.28 -23.66
CA THR A 213 -34.99 4.43 -24.38
C THR A 213 -34.29 3.10 -24.68
N VAL A 214 -34.59 2.09 -23.88
CA VAL A 214 -34.06 0.73 -23.97
C VAL A 214 -34.51 0.10 -25.30
N LYS A 215 -33.75 0.35 -26.38
CA LYS A 215 -33.87 -0.44 -27.62
C LYS A 215 -32.86 -1.57 -27.68
N ASP A 216 -31.76 -1.47 -26.94
CA ASP A 216 -30.74 -2.52 -26.87
C ASP A 216 -30.90 -3.28 -25.54
N GLN A 217 -31.69 -4.36 -25.58
CA GLN A 217 -31.71 -5.37 -24.53
C GLN A 217 -30.39 -6.17 -24.55
N GLU A 218 -29.95 -6.60 -23.36
CA GLU A 218 -28.81 -7.50 -23.07
C GLU A 218 -27.40 -6.93 -23.21
N THR A 219 -26.93 -6.13 -22.25
CA THR A 219 -25.50 -5.76 -22.23
C THR A 219 -24.91 -5.63 -20.83
N ASN A 220 -24.99 -6.66 -19.99
CA ASN A 220 -24.12 -6.73 -18.81
C ASN A 220 -22.65 -6.68 -19.26
N GLY A 221 -21.83 -5.84 -18.64
CA GLY A 221 -20.40 -5.75 -18.92
C GLY A 221 -19.87 -4.31 -18.99
N ILE A 222 -18.62 -4.20 -19.43
CA ILE A 222 -17.87 -2.94 -19.45
C ILE A 222 -18.29 -2.07 -20.64
N CYS A 223 -18.62 -0.82 -20.34
CA CYS A 223 -19.14 0.15 -21.31
C CYS A 223 -18.49 1.53 -21.18
N ASP A 224 -18.43 2.25 -22.30
CA ASP A 224 -18.19 3.69 -22.33
C ASP A 224 -19.54 4.43 -22.43
N LEU A 225 -19.76 5.44 -21.60
CA LEU A 225 -20.92 6.34 -21.69
C LEU A 225 -20.51 7.69 -22.29
N TYR A 226 -21.27 8.14 -23.29
CA TYR A 226 -21.10 9.45 -23.90
C TYR A 226 -22.16 10.39 -23.35
N ILE A 227 -21.72 11.44 -22.67
CA ILE A 227 -22.55 12.36 -21.91
C ILE A 227 -22.50 13.74 -22.56
N GLN A 228 -23.67 14.32 -22.79
CA GLN A 228 -23.78 15.68 -23.32
C GLN A 228 -25.07 16.34 -22.83
N ASN A 229 -24.97 17.61 -22.43
CA ASN A 229 -26.11 18.40 -21.97
C ASN A 229 -26.92 17.70 -20.87
N MET A 230 -26.21 17.16 -19.86
CA MET A 230 -26.80 16.49 -18.68
C MET A 230 -27.61 15.23 -19.02
N LYS A 231 -27.29 14.56 -20.14
CA LYS A 231 -27.93 13.31 -20.54
C LYS A 231 -26.89 12.33 -21.08
N VAL A 232 -27.11 11.05 -20.83
CA VAL A 232 -26.40 9.96 -21.53
C VAL A 232 -26.95 9.89 -22.95
N LYS A 233 -26.10 10.15 -23.94
CA LYS A 233 -26.45 10.16 -25.36
C LYS A 233 -26.28 8.80 -26.03
N LYS A 234 -25.22 8.10 -25.64
CA LYS A 234 -24.80 6.85 -26.27
C LYS A 234 -24.08 5.98 -25.24
N ILE A 235 -24.30 4.68 -25.35
CA ILE A 235 -23.59 3.65 -24.59
C ILE A 235 -22.85 2.79 -25.61
N VAL A 236 -21.59 2.47 -25.35
CA VAL A 236 -20.78 1.60 -26.20
C VAL A 236 -20.20 0.47 -25.33
N LYS A 237 -20.71 -0.75 -25.52
CA LYS A 237 -20.18 -1.94 -24.85
C LYS A 237 -18.86 -2.39 -25.49
N LYS A 238 -17.85 -2.63 -24.65
CA LYS A 238 -16.60 -3.29 -25.03
C LYS A 238 -16.84 -4.80 -24.97
N LYS A 239 -16.56 -5.50 -26.08
CA LYS A 239 -16.96 -6.91 -26.27
C LYS A 239 -15.80 -7.89 -26.21
N ASP A 240 -14.59 -7.43 -26.54
CA ASP A 240 -13.44 -8.31 -26.59
C ASP A 240 -12.95 -8.56 -25.17
N VAL A 241 -12.83 -9.83 -24.83
CA VAL A 241 -12.39 -10.30 -23.52
C VAL A 241 -11.33 -11.35 -23.75
N ILE A 242 -10.21 -11.20 -23.06
CA ILE A 242 -9.15 -12.21 -23.01
C ILE A 242 -9.14 -12.85 -21.62
N LYS A 243 -8.75 -14.13 -21.58
CA LYS A 243 -8.64 -14.90 -20.34
C LYS A 243 -7.29 -15.58 -20.31
N GLY A 244 -6.63 -15.51 -19.17
CA GLY A 244 -5.34 -16.13 -18.93
C GLY A 244 -4.82 -15.71 -17.56
N LYS A 245 -3.82 -16.43 -17.08
CA LYS A 245 -3.16 -16.14 -15.80
C LYS A 245 -2.57 -14.74 -15.80
N LEU A 246 -2.80 -13.96 -14.74
CA LEU A 246 -2.10 -12.69 -14.54
C LEU A 246 -0.63 -12.96 -14.18
N LEU A 247 0.32 -12.56 -15.02
CA LEU A 247 1.75 -12.86 -14.84
C LEU A 247 2.57 -11.70 -14.27
N SER A 248 2.20 -10.46 -14.58
CA SER A 248 2.80 -9.23 -14.07
C SER A 248 1.89 -8.03 -14.35
N PHE A 249 2.02 -6.96 -13.57
CA PHE A 249 1.40 -5.67 -13.92
C PHE A 249 2.14 -4.51 -13.26
N ASP A 250 1.99 -3.33 -13.86
CA ASP A 250 2.37 -2.04 -13.30
C ASP A 250 1.31 -0.99 -13.67
N ASP A 251 1.56 0.30 -13.39
CA ASP A 251 0.61 1.39 -13.70
C ASP A 251 0.22 1.49 -15.19
N LYS A 252 1.09 1.06 -16.11
CA LYS A 252 1.00 1.27 -17.55
C LYS A 252 0.62 0.03 -18.34
N GLN A 253 0.91 -1.16 -17.82
CA GLN A 253 0.74 -2.41 -18.58
C GLN A 253 0.36 -3.58 -17.67
N ILE A 254 -0.26 -4.58 -18.28
CA ILE A 254 -0.66 -5.84 -17.65
C ILE A 254 -0.21 -6.96 -18.58
N GLU A 255 0.39 -8.00 -18.01
CA GLU A 255 0.85 -9.16 -18.72
C GLU A 255 -0.02 -10.38 -18.41
N VAL A 256 -0.56 -10.97 -19.46
CA VAL A 256 -1.51 -12.10 -19.37
C VAL A 256 -0.91 -13.29 -20.12
N GLU A 257 -0.92 -14.46 -19.49
CA GLU A 257 -0.44 -15.70 -20.09
C GLU A 257 -1.12 -15.96 -21.44
N GLY A 258 -0.32 -16.29 -22.46
CA GLY A 258 -0.79 -16.49 -23.84
C GLY A 258 -0.99 -15.22 -24.67
N TYR A 259 -0.99 -14.03 -24.05
CA TYR A 259 -1.15 -12.74 -24.74
C TYR A 259 0.05 -11.80 -24.58
N GLY A 260 0.95 -12.08 -23.63
CA GLY A 260 2.11 -11.24 -23.34
C GLY A 260 1.73 -9.91 -22.69
N THR A 261 2.61 -8.92 -22.81
CA THR A 261 2.43 -7.60 -22.16
C THR A 261 1.54 -6.69 -23.01
N ILE A 262 0.43 -6.25 -22.43
CA ILE A 262 -0.56 -5.39 -23.10
C ILE A 262 -0.65 -4.06 -22.32
N PRO A 263 -0.59 -2.89 -23.00
CA PRO A 263 -0.78 -1.61 -22.32
C PRO A 263 -2.16 -1.52 -21.67
N SER A 264 -2.24 -1.00 -20.45
CA SER A 264 -3.52 -0.69 -19.79
C SER A 264 -3.96 0.73 -20.10
N GLU A 265 -5.26 0.96 -20.22
CA GLU A 265 -5.82 2.32 -20.30
C GLU A 265 -5.54 3.09 -19.00
N LYS A 266 -5.41 4.42 -19.12
CA LYS A 266 -5.21 5.31 -17.95
C LYS A 266 -6.38 5.23 -16.97
N ASP A 267 -7.57 5.01 -17.51
CA ASP A 267 -8.86 4.90 -16.86
C ASP A 267 -9.29 3.43 -16.73
N PHE A 268 -8.32 2.52 -16.59
CA PHE A 268 -8.55 1.12 -16.23
C PHE A 268 -9.39 0.99 -14.96
N ARG A 269 -10.29 0.01 -14.93
CA ARG A 269 -11.10 -0.33 -13.75
C ARG A 269 -11.08 -1.82 -13.45
N LEU A 270 -11.06 -2.17 -12.18
CA LEU A 270 -11.18 -3.54 -11.72
C LEU A 270 -12.56 -3.74 -11.09
N TYR A 271 -13.27 -4.80 -11.46
CA TYR A 271 -14.55 -5.14 -10.87
C TYR A 271 -14.54 -6.56 -10.34
N GLN A 272 -14.92 -6.72 -9.07
CA GLN A 272 -15.42 -7.99 -8.57
C GLN A 272 -16.86 -8.17 -9.08
N ILE A 273 -17.15 -9.32 -9.67
CA ILE A 273 -18.48 -9.61 -10.23
C ILE A 273 -19.17 -10.85 -9.64
N TYR A 274 -18.50 -11.56 -8.73
CA TYR A 274 -19.11 -12.59 -7.89
C TYR A 274 -19.64 -11.98 -6.59
N ASP A 275 -20.73 -12.56 -6.06
CA ASP A 275 -21.42 -12.08 -4.84
C ASP A 275 -21.82 -10.60 -4.85
N GLY A 276 -22.03 -10.05 -6.05
CA GLY A 276 -22.35 -8.64 -6.26
C GLY A 276 -21.34 -7.98 -7.20
N ILE A 277 -21.57 -6.70 -7.48
CA ILE A 277 -20.65 -5.88 -8.28
C ILE A 277 -20.00 -4.86 -7.36
N ILE A 278 -18.67 -4.93 -7.24
CA ILE A 278 -17.88 -4.02 -6.42
C ILE A 278 -16.70 -3.55 -7.29
N GLU A 279 -16.50 -2.24 -7.41
CA GLU A 279 -15.26 -1.73 -8.02
C GLU A 279 -14.12 -1.86 -7.02
N LYS A 280 -13.01 -2.43 -7.48
CA LYS A 280 -11.79 -2.65 -6.71
C LYS A 280 -10.68 -1.76 -7.25
N GLU A 281 -9.66 -1.53 -6.44
CA GLU A 281 -8.46 -0.83 -6.86
C GLU A 281 -7.56 -1.76 -7.69
N LYS A 282 -6.78 -1.19 -8.61
CA LYS A 282 -5.93 -1.98 -9.52
C LYS A 282 -4.90 -2.85 -8.78
N ASN A 283 -4.40 -2.39 -7.62
CA ASN A 283 -3.45 -3.13 -6.80
C ASN A 283 -4.08 -4.30 -6.03
N GLU A 284 -5.41 -4.44 -6.04
CA GLU A 284 -6.11 -5.62 -5.52
C GLU A 284 -6.12 -6.79 -6.53
N MET A 285 -5.61 -6.62 -7.76
CA MET A 285 -5.34 -7.76 -8.64
C MET A 285 -4.19 -8.59 -8.07
N VAL A 286 -4.34 -9.91 -8.04
CA VAL A 286 -3.32 -10.80 -7.48
C VAL A 286 -2.63 -11.57 -8.60
N ILE A 287 -1.30 -11.55 -8.60
CA ILE A 287 -0.53 -12.34 -9.57
C ILE A 287 -0.82 -13.82 -9.42
N GLY A 288 -0.80 -14.51 -10.54
CA GLY A 288 -1.10 -15.93 -10.64
C GLY A 288 -2.59 -16.26 -10.58
N ASP A 289 -3.45 -15.26 -10.39
CA ASP A 289 -4.89 -15.44 -10.50
C ASP A 289 -5.31 -15.75 -11.94
N ASN A 290 -6.15 -16.78 -12.07
CA ASN A 290 -6.72 -17.27 -13.32
C ASN A 290 -8.18 -16.84 -13.50
N TRP A 291 -8.78 -16.21 -12.48
CA TRP A 291 -10.19 -15.84 -12.42
C TRP A 291 -10.45 -14.39 -12.83
N ILE A 292 -9.42 -13.69 -13.34
CA ILE A 292 -9.55 -12.35 -13.88
C ILE A 292 -9.76 -12.42 -15.39
N GLU A 293 -10.91 -11.94 -15.87
CA GLU A 293 -11.14 -11.70 -17.28
C GLU A 293 -10.76 -10.26 -17.63
N PHE A 294 -9.98 -10.06 -18.70
CA PHE A 294 -9.55 -8.73 -19.11
C PHE A 294 -10.33 -8.26 -20.33
N VAL A 295 -11.03 -7.13 -20.19
CA VAL A 295 -11.73 -6.48 -21.29
C VAL A 295 -10.75 -5.64 -22.10
N VAL A 296 -10.71 -5.87 -23.41
CA VAL A 296 -9.76 -5.23 -24.33
C VAL A 296 -10.51 -4.35 -25.33
N ALA A 297 -9.96 -3.18 -25.63
CA ALA A 297 -10.37 -2.33 -26.75
C ALA A 297 -9.15 -1.56 -27.27
N ASP A 298 -9.10 -1.30 -28.58
CA ASP A 298 -8.00 -0.57 -29.22
C ASP A 298 -6.59 -1.09 -28.84
N LYS A 299 -6.45 -2.42 -28.71
CA LYS A 299 -5.24 -3.13 -28.30
C LYS A 299 -4.72 -2.76 -26.90
N LYS A 300 -5.61 -2.28 -26.02
CA LYS A 300 -5.31 -1.98 -24.62
C LYS A 300 -6.27 -2.71 -23.69
N ILE A 301 -5.79 -3.06 -22.51
CA ILE A 301 -6.66 -3.57 -21.44
C ILE A 301 -7.38 -2.39 -20.80
N CYS A 302 -8.71 -2.44 -20.83
CA CYS A 302 -9.61 -1.39 -20.38
C CYS A 302 -10.17 -1.66 -18.99
N ALA A 303 -10.37 -2.93 -18.64
CA ALA A 303 -10.87 -3.34 -17.33
C ALA A 303 -10.47 -4.78 -17.01
N GLY A 304 -10.40 -5.11 -15.72
CA GLY A 304 -10.31 -6.47 -15.19
C GLY A 304 -11.61 -6.85 -14.49
N LEU A 305 -12.03 -8.10 -14.62
CA LEU A 305 -13.24 -8.66 -14.01
C LEU A 305 -12.85 -9.87 -13.16
N ILE A 306 -12.87 -9.73 -11.84
CA ILE A 306 -12.65 -10.84 -10.90
C ILE A 306 -13.94 -11.65 -10.84
N THR A 307 -13.91 -12.84 -11.41
CA THR A 307 -15.10 -13.66 -11.67
C THR A 307 -15.39 -14.69 -10.58
N GLN A 308 -14.41 -14.98 -9.72
CA GLN A 308 -14.54 -15.91 -8.59
C GLN A 308 -13.68 -15.44 -7.41
N PRO A 309 -13.98 -15.87 -6.18
CA PRO A 309 -13.07 -15.71 -5.06
C PRO A 309 -11.69 -16.27 -5.39
N LEU A 310 -10.67 -15.60 -4.86
CA LEU A 310 -9.29 -16.01 -5.04
C LEU A 310 -9.09 -17.42 -4.45
N ASN A 311 -8.55 -18.34 -5.25
CA ASN A 311 -8.12 -19.66 -4.77
C ASN A 311 -6.62 -19.81 -4.98
N MET A 312 -5.85 -19.71 -3.88
CA MET A 312 -4.39 -19.73 -3.91
C MET A 312 -3.82 -21.13 -3.72
N GLU A 313 -3.87 -21.90 -4.80
CA GLU A 313 -3.26 -23.23 -4.87
C GLU A 313 -1.77 -23.18 -5.22
N THR A 314 -1.30 -22.07 -5.83
CA THR A 314 0.08 -21.92 -6.30
C THR A 314 0.74 -20.69 -5.73
N ILE A 315 2.06 -20.75 -5.58
CA ILE A 315 2.91 -19.63 -5.19
C ILE A 315 4.05 -19.48 -6.21
N ARG A 316 4.49 -18.24 -6.39
CA ARG A 316 5.57 -17.85 -7.32
C ARG A 316 6.69 -17.20 -6.51
N VAL A 317 7.85 -17.84 -6.46
CA VAL A 317 8.99 -17.43 -5.61
C VAL A 317 10.11 -16.86 -6.48
N LEU A 318 10.52 -15.63 -6.21
CA LEU A 318 11.68 -15.01 -6.84
C LEU A 318 12.96 -15.60 -6.25
N LEU A 319 13.77 -16.26 -7.08
CA LEU A 319 15.03 -16.86 -6.64
C LEU A 319 16.16 -15.84 -6.70
N LEU A 320 16.74 -15.50 -5.55
CA LEU A 320 17.84 -14.55 -5.47
C LEU A 320 19.18 -15.19 -5.88
N ASN A 321 20.11 -14.36 -6.36
CA ASN A 321 21.49 -14.76 -6.58
C ASN A 321 22.24 -14.91 -5.24
N ASP A 322 23.51 -15.34 -5.31
CA ASP A 322 24.33 -15.58 -4.10
C ASP A 322 24.62 -14.31 -3.28
N ASN A 323 24.51 -13.13 -3.90
CA ASN A 323 24.60 -11.83 -3.23
C ASN A 323 23.27 -11.36 -2.62
N LYS A 324 22.22 -12.18 -2.66
CA LYS A 324 20.85 -11.85 -2.22
C LYS A 324 20.21 -10.74 -3.04
N GLU A 325 20.47 -10.71 -4.33
CA GLU A 325 19.85 -9.79 -5.29
C GLU A 325 18.97 -10.55 -6.29
N ALA A 326 17.92 -9.89 -6.78
CA ALA A 326 16.96 -10.50 -7.71
C ALA A 326 17.54 -10.84 -9.11
N PHE A 327 18.62 -10.15 -9.49
CA PHE A 327 19.12 -10.14 -10.85
C PHE A 327 20.27 -11.13 -11.08
N HIS A 328 20.20 -11.82 -12.22
CA HIS A 328 21.16 -12.81 -12.69
C HIS A 328 21.76 -12.35 -14.03
N ASP A 329 23.06 -12.54 -14.21
CA ASP A 329 23.76 -12.25 -15.47
C ASP A 329 23.72 -13.43 -16.44
N GLU A 330 23.91 -14.63 -15.91
CA GLU A 330 23.86 -15.91 -16.59
C GLU A 330 23.11 -16.91 -15.72
N ILE A 331 22.35 -17.80 -16.35
CA ILE A 331 21.61 -18.86 -15.68
C ILE A 331 21.99 -20.19 -16.32
N GLU A 332 22.37 -21.15 -15.46
CA GLU A 332 22.67 -22.52 -15.85
C GLU A 332 21.69 -23.47 -15.17
N ILE A 333 21.05 -24.32 -15.96
CA ILE A 333 20.02 -25.25 -15.49
C ILE A 333 20.29 -26.66 -16.00
N SER A 334 20.01 -27.64 -15.15
CA SER A 334 19.98 -29.05 -15.52
C SER A 334 18.87 -29.78 -14.77
N SER A 335 18.59 -31.01 -15.15
CA SER A 335 17.78 -31.93 -14.34
C SER A 335 18.36 -33.33 -14.46
N ALA A 336 18.16 -34.18 -13.45
CA ALA A 336 18.55 -35.59 -13.54
C ALA A 336 17.72 -36.33 -14.60
N GLU A 337 16.47 -35.90 -14.80
CA GLU A 337 15.52 -36.42 -15.78
C GLU A 337 15.49 -35.54 -17.03
N PRO A 338 14.91 -36.00 -18.16
CA PRO A 338 14.67 -35.14 -19.30
C PRO A 338 13.81 -33.93 -18.90
N PHE A 339 14.10 -32.77 -19.47
CA PHE A 339 13.37 -31.52 -19.21
C PHE A 339 13.13 -30.72 -20.48
N TYR A 340 12.21 -29.77 -20.43
CA TYR A 340 11.76 -28.98 -21.57
C TYR A 340 12.00 -27.50 -21.33
N VAL A 341 12.53 -26.81 -22.34
CA VAL A 341 12.65 -25.36 -22.39
C VAL A 341 11.62 -24.84 -23.38
N ILE A 342 10.63 -24.09 -22.88
CA ILE A 342 9.48 -23.62 -23.63
C ILE A 342 9.56 -22.09 -23.76
N ALA A 343 9.59 -21.57 -24.99
CA ALA A 343 9.69 -20.15 -25.30
C ALA A 343 8.78 -19.79 -26.48
N GLY A 344 7.61 -19.21 -26.20
CA GLY A 344 6.55 -19.03 -27.19
C GLY A 344 6.14 -20.38 -27.79
N ASP A 345 6.15 -20.47 -29.13
CA ASP A 345 5.82 -21.72 -29.84
C ASP A 345 6.97 -22.76 -29.84
N LYS A 346 8.15 -22.41 -29.32
CA LYS A 346 9.30 -23.32 -29.26
C LYS A 346 9.21 -24.18 -28.02
N ASN A 347 9.37 -25.49 -28.18
CA ASN A 347 9.49 -26.44 -27.10
C ASN A 347 10.71 -27.35 -27.38
N ILE A 348 11.79 -27.15 -26.61
CA ILE A 348 13.09 -27.81 -26.81
C ILE A 348 13.30 -28.82 -25.69
N LYS A 349 13.43 -30.09 -26.04
CA LYS A 349 13.76 -31.16 -25.08
C LYS A 349 15.26 -31.22 -24.84
N TYR A 350 15.64 -31.38 -23.58
CA TYR A 350 16.98 -31.75 -23.12
C TYR A 350 16.90 -33.12 -22.43
N GLU A 351 17.89 -33.97 -22.68
CA GLU A 351 18.02 -35.25 -21.99
C GLU A 351 18.58 -35.06 -20.56
N GLY A 352 18.42 -36.09 -19.71
CA GLY A 352 18.89 -36.04 -18.33
C GLY A 352 20.37 -35.69 -18.20
N ASN A 353 20.67 -34.78 -17.28
CA ASN A 353 21.97 -34.18 -16.97
C ASN A 353 22.56 -33.25 -18.04
N GLU A 354 21.85 -33.00 -19.14
CA GLU A 354 22.23 -31.92 -20.05
C GLU A 354 22.09 -30.56 -19.35
N VAL A 355 22.95 -29.61 -19.73
CA VAL A 355 22.96 -28.25 -19.18
C VAL A 355 22.42 -27.28 -20.21
N PHE A 356 21.32 -26.62 -19.85
CA PHE A 356 20.82 -25.45 -20.55
C PHE A 356 21.47 -24.19 -19.97
N LYS A 357 22.00 -23.31 -20.83
CA LYS A 357 22.58 -22.04 -20.44
C LYS A 357 21.88 -20.88 -21.14
N ILE A 358 21.69 -19.79 -20.41
CA ILE A 358 21.11 -18.57 -20.95
C ILE A 358 21.73 -17.34 -20.31
N ASP A 359 22.00 -16.32 -21.12
CA ASP A 359 22.49 -15.01 -20.69
C ASP A 359 21.51 -13.90 -21.10
N LYS A 360 21.77 -12.69 -20.61
CA LYS A 360 20.95 -11.49 -20.89
C LYS A 360 20.89 -11.07 -22.36
N ASP A 361 21.81 -11.55 -23.20
CA ASP A 361 21.95 -11.22 -24.62
C ASP A 361 21.26 -12.25 -25.54
N THR A 362 20.63 -13.27 -24.94
CA THR A 362 19.83 -14.29 -25.62
C THR A 362 18.68 -13.72 -26.47
N LYS A 363 18.42 -14.37 -27.61
CA LYS A 363 17.22 -14.11 -28.44
C LYS A 363 16.04 -15.02 -28.08
N LEU A 364 16.21 -15.95 -27.13
CA LEU A 364 15.12 -16.85 -26.72
C LEU A 364 14.05 -16.12 -25.89
N LEU A 365 14.37 -14.96 -25.31
CA LEU A 365 13.47 -14.16 -24.48
C LEU A 365 12.70 -13.09 -25.26
N ASP A 366 12.75 -13.10 -26.59
CA ASP A 366 11.86 -12.26 -27.42
C ASP A 366 10.37 -12.60 -27.18
N SER A 367 10.05 -13.75 -26.57
CA SER A 367 8.71 -14.21 -26.17
C SER A 367 8.25 -13.74 -24.78
N SER A 368 8.80 -12.64 -24.25
CA SER A 368 8.61 -12.11 -22.88
C SER A 368 9.21 -12.97 -21.75
N TYR A 369 9.01 -14.29 -21.78
CA TYR A 369 9.55 -15.24 -20.81
C TYR A 369 9.79 -16.62 -21.45
N LEU A 370 10.51 -17.46 -20.72
CA LEU A 370 10.66 -18.90 -21.00
C LEU A 370 10.29 -19.71 -19.76
N ARG A 371 9.76 -20.91 -19.97
CA ARG A 371 9.42 -21.89 -18.92
C ARG A 371 10.34 -23.10 -19.02
N ILE A 372 10.70 -23.65 -17.87
CA ILE A 372 11.49 -24.87 -17.75
C ILE A 372 10.73 -25.85 -16.88
N GLU A 373 10.45 -27.01 -17.45
CA GLU A 373 9.58 -28.02 -16.87
C GLU A 373 10.24 -29.38 -16.92
N SER A 374 10.09 -30.15 -15.84
CA SER A 374 10.52 -31.54 -15.81
C SER A 374 9.67 -32.38 -16.77
N GLY A 375 10.29 -33.34 -17.45
CA GLY A 375 9.59 -34.32 -18.27
C GLY A 375 8.91 -35.45 -17.49
N THR A 376 9.09 -35.48 -16.17
CA THR A 376 8.44 -36.41 -15.25
C THR A 376 7.62 -35.68 -14.20
N ASN A 377 6.51 -36.28 -13.78
CA ASN A 377 5.73 -35.79 -12.65
C ASN A 377 6.61 -35.78 -11.39
N ASN A 378 6.68 -34.64 -10.71
CA ASN A 378 7.52 -34.39 -9.52
C ASN A 378 9.04 -34.41 -9.75
N GLY A 379 9.52 -34.38 -10.99
CA GLY A 379 10.94 -34.18 -11.25
C GLY A 379 11.40 -32.78 -10.85
N LYS A 380 12.67 -32.65 -10.45
CA LYS A 380 13.25 -31.38 -9.99
C LYS A 380 14.15 -30.76 -11.04
N ILE A 381 14.13 -29.44 -11.13
CA ILE A 381 15.01 -28.64 -11.96
C ILE A 381 16.09 -28.01 -11.10
N MET A 382 17.35 -28.30 -11.40
CA MET A 382 18.53 -27.79 -10.70
C MET A 382 18.97 -26.47 -11.32
N VAL A 383 19.20 -25.45 -10.48
CA VAL A 383 19.77 -24.17 -10.90
C VAL A 383 21.22 -24.14 -10.45
N LYS A 384 22.14 -24.30 -11.40
CA LYS A 384 23.59 -24.43 -11.14
C LYS A 384 24.30 -23.10 -10.95
N SER A 385 23.68 -22.01 -11.40
CA SER A 385 24.22 -20.65 -11.31
C SER A 385 24.00 -19.98 -9.95
N ILE A 386 23.43 -20.70 -8.98
CA ILE A 386 23.24 -20.24 -7.60
C ILE A 386 23.62 -21.34 -6.61
N SER A 387 24.00 -20.95 -5.39
CA SER A 387 24.27 -21.86 -4.29
C SER A 387 23.39 -21.55 -3.08
N ARG A 388 22.96 -22.59 -2.39
CA ARG A 388 22.34 -22.54 -1.05
C ARG A 388 23.24 -23.26 -0.05
N SER A 389 22.79 -23.46 1.19
CA SER A 389 23.63 -24.03 2.26
C SER A 389 24.26 -25.39 1.94
N LEU A 390 23.66 -26.20 1.06
CA LEU A 390 24.20 -27.51 0.65
C LEU A 390 24.66 -27.59 -0.83
N GLY A 391 24.88 -26.45 -1.48
CA GLY A 391 25.34 -26.39 -2.88
C GLY A 391 24.24 -26.01 -3.87
N GLU A 392 24.29 -26.60 -5.07
CA GLU A 392 23.35 -26.32 -6.18
C GLU A 392 21.91 -26.77 -5.83
N PRO A 393 20.94 -25.85 -5.69
CA PRO A 393 19.58 -26.20 -5.29
C PRO A 393 18.78 -26.79 -6.46
N SER A 394 17.82 -27.66 -6.13
CA SER A 394 16.85 -28.24 -7.07
C SER A 394 15.43 -27.90 -6.65
N TYR A 395 14.61 -27.50 -7.62
CA TYR A 395 13.26 -26.97 -7.41
C TYR A 395 12.21 -27.86 -8.05
N GLU A 396 11.09 -28.02 -7.37
CA GLU A 396 9.88 -28.63 -7.94
C GLU A 396 9.06 -27.58 -8.70
N GLY A 397 8.12 -28.04 -9.52
CA GLY A 397 7.27 -27.17 -10.31
C GLY A 397 7.95 -26.64 -11.58
N THR A 398 7.63 -25.41 -11.95
CA THR A 398 8.12 -24.75 -13.16
C THR A 398 9.10 -23.65 -12.78
N LEU A 399 10.21 -23.54 -13.51
CA LEU A 399 11.04 -22.33 -13.47
C LEU A 399 10.69 -21.44 -14.65
N GLU A 400 10.37 -20.19 -14.36
CA GLU A 400 10.17 -19.14 -15.35
C GLU A 400 11.38 -18.21 -15.35
N ILE A 401 11.99 -18.00 -16.51
CA ILE A 401 13.07 -17.03 -16.69
C ILE A 401 12.56 -15.87 -17.54
N ARG A 402 12.83 -14.65 -17.09
CA ARG A 402 12.39 -13.42 -17.76
C ARG A 402 13.54 -12.41 -17.84
N LYS A 403 13.41 -11.45 -18.74
CA LYS A 403 14.30 -10.29 -18.81
C LYS A 403 13.65 -9.07 -18.17
N LYS A 404 14.35 -8.41 -17.26
CA LYS A 404 13.93 -7.16 -16.60
C LYS A 404 15.15 -6.27 -16.37
N ASP A 405 15.03 -4.99 -16.73
CA ASP A 405 16.12 -3.99 -16.60
C ASP A 405 17.45 -4.48 -17.19
N ASP A 406 17.41 -5.10 -18.36
CA ASP A 406 18.55 -5.73 -19.05
C ASP A 406 19.27 -6.86 -18.29
N LYS A 407 18.64 -7.41 -17.26
CA LYS A 407 19.10 -8.56 -16.48
C LYS A 407 18.10 -9.71 -16.51
N LEU A 408 18.52 -10.90 -16.09
CA LEU A 408 17.64 -12.05 -15.97
C LEU A 408 17.08 -12.16 -14.55
N ILE A 409 15.86 -12.67 -14.43
CA ILE A 409 15.25 -13.06 -13.15
C ILE A 409 14.72 -14.49 -13.27
N ILE A 410 14.71 -15.22 -12.15
CA ILE A 410 14.18 -16.59 -12.06
C ILE A 410 13.00 -16.58 -11.09
N VAL A 411 11.85 -17.07 -11.54
CA VAL A 411 10.66 -17.27 -10.72
C VAL A 411 10.33 -18.75 -10.69
N ASN A 412 10.28 -19.34 -9.50
CA ASN A 412 9.83 -20.71 -9.30
C ASN A 412 8.33 -20.72 -8.99
N GLU A 413 7.54 -21.34 -9.86
CA GLU A 413 6.10 -21.56 -9.66
C GLU A 413 5.83 -23.00 -9.26
N LEU A 414 5.10 -23.19 -8.15
CA LEU A 414 4.75 -24.50 -7.61
C LEU A 414 3.49 -24.43 -6.75
N ALA A 415 2.95 -25.60 -6.40
CA ALA A 415 1.83 -25.68 -5.47
C ALA A 415 2.25 -25.15 -4.08
N MET A 416 1.31 -24.48 -3.38
CA MET A 416 1.53 -23.91 -2.05
C MET A 416 2.10 -24.95 -1.08
N GLU A 417 1.56 -26.16 -1.07
CA GLU A 417 2.02 -27.21 -0.17
C GLU A 417 3.44 -27.69 -0.49
N ASN A 418 3.81 -27.78 -1.78
CA ASN A 418 5.18 -28.14 -2.19
C ASN A 418 6.19 -27.04 -1.84
N TYR A 419 5.79 -25.77 -1.89
CA TYR A 419 6.60 -24.67 -1.38
C TYR A 419 6.88 -24.83 0.12
N LEU A 420 5.87 -25.18 0.91
CA LEU A 420 6.01 -25.39 2.34
C LEU A 420 6.93 -26.57 2.70
N TYR A 421 7.03 -27.61 1.84
CA TYR A 421 8.03 -28.65 2.03
C TYR A 421 9.47 -28.12 2.01
N GLY A 422 9.74 -27.04 1.26
CA GLY A 422 11.05 -26.39 1.21
C GLY A 422 11.24 -25.30 2.29
N VAL A 423 10.16 -24.67 2.75
CA VAL A 423 10.19 -23.66 3.82
C VAL A 423 10.40 -24.30 5.19
N LEU A 424 9.59 -25.31 5.55
CA LEU A 424 9.61 -25.89 6.89
C LEU A 424 11.01 -26.31 7.36
N PRO A 425 11.76 -27.16 6.62
CA PRO A 425 13.09 -27.57 7.06
C PRO A 425 14.09 -26.42 7.11
N SER A 426 13.87 -25.37 6.31
CA SER A 426 14.74 -24.20 6.24
C SER A 426 14.49 -23.22 7.40
N GLU A 427 13.30 -23.25 8.01
CA GLU A 427 12.87 -22.34 9.09
C GLU A 427 12.88 -22.99 10.47
N MET A 428 12.51 -24.27 10.57
CA MET A 428 12.38 -25.00 11.82
C MET A 428 13.05 -26.38 11.73
N PRO A 429 13.92 -26.76 12.69
CA PRO A 429 14.50 -28.09 12.71
C PRO A 429 13.44 -29.18 12.85
N SER A 430 13.51 -30.23 12.04
CA SER A 430 12.57 -31.36 12.08
C SER A 430 12.53 -32.09 13.43
N SER A 431 13.58 -31.95 14.24
CA SER A 431 13.67 -32.50 15.60
C SER A 431 12.82 -31.77 16.65
N PHE A 432 12.11 -30.69 16.28
CA PHE A 432 11.31 -29.89 17.23
C PHE A 432 9.97 -30.53 17.62
N GLY A 433 9.62 -31.65 16.97
CA GLY A 433 8.44 -32.43 17.29
C GLY A 433 7.25 -32.14 16.39
N LYS A 434 6.27 -33.04 16.43
CA LYS A 434 5.23 -33.12 15.41
C LYS A 434 4.28 -31.92 15.46
N GLU A 435 3.80 -31.54 16.64
CA GLU A 435 2.86 -30.42 16.75
C GLU A 435 3.58 -29.09 16.51
N ALA A 436 4.87 -28.97 16.87
CA ALA A 436 5.66 -27.79 16.54
C ALA A 436 5.82 -27.58 15.02
N LEU A 437 6.09 -28.65 14.26
CA LEU A 437 6.16 -28.57 12.80
C LEU A 437 4.79 -28.22 12.18
N LYS A 438 3.68 -28.69 12.74
CA LYS A 438 2.33 -28.30 12.31
C LYS A 438 2.04 -26.83 12.55
N VAL A 439 2.43 -26.30 13.72
CA VAL A 439 2.34 -24.87 14.03
C VAL A 439 3.12 -24.08 12.97
N GLN A 440 4.38 -24.47 12.69
CA GLN A 440 5.20 -23.80 11.69
C GLN A 440 4.57 -23.87 10.28
N ALA A 441 3.97 -25.00 9.90
CA ALA A 441 3.28 -25.14 8.61
C ALA A 441 2.10 -24.18 8.47
N ILE A 442 1.26 -24.07 9.49
CA ILE A 442 0.11 -23.16 9.49
C ILE A 442 0.59 -21.70 9.48
N CYS A 443 1.60 -21.37 10.28
CA CYS A 443 2.18 -20.02 10.28
C CYS A 443 2.80 -19.67 8.92
N ALA A 444 3.56 -20.59 8.34
CA ALA A 444 4.20 -20.35 7.05
C ALA A 444 3.18 -20.19 5.93
N ARG A 445 2.10 -21.00 5.92
CA ARG A 445 1.01 -20.89 4.94
C ARG A 445 0.24 -19.58 5.06
N SER A 446 -0.11 -19.19 6.29
CA SER A 446 -0.87 -17.95 6.55
C SER A 446 -0.05 -16.72 6.16
N PHE A 447 1.24 -16.71 6.52
CA PHE A 447 2.16 -15.66 6.08
C PHE A 447 2.27 -15.60 4.56
N ALA A 448 2.56 -16.73 3.89
CA ALA A 448 2.67 -16.77 2.43
C ALA A 448 1.38 -16.31 1.73
N TYR A 449 0.21 -16.68 2.26
CA TYR A 449 -1.08 -16.21 1.76
C TYR A 449 -1.22 -14.68 1.84
N CYS A 450 -0.89 -14.07 2.98
CA CYS A 450 -0.91 -12.61 3.11
C CYS A 450 0.07 -11.92 2.15
N GLN A 451 1.28 -12.47 1.98
CA GLN A 451 2.28 -11.87 1.07
C GLN A 451 1.88 -11.97 -0.40
N ILE A 452 1.13 -13.01 -0.78
CA ILE A 452 0.50 -13.09 -2.10
C ILE A 452 -0.46 -11.92 -2.33
N LEU A 453 -1.28 -11.58 -1.33
CA LEU A 453 -2.23 -10.46 -1.43
C LEU A 453 -1.55 -9.09 -1.45
N ASN A 454 -0.40 -8.94 -0.77
CA ASN A 454 0.36 -7.68 -0.71
C ASN A 454 0.97 -7.27 -2.07
N ASN A 455 1.23 -8.23 -2.96
CA ASN A 455 1.71 -7.99 -4.33
C ASN A 455 3.05 -7.19 -4.44
N ASP A 456 3.92 -7.22 -3.42
CA ASP A 456 5.18 -6.46 -3.40
C ASP A 456 6.09 -6.74 -4.60
N TYR A 457 6.11 -8.00 -5.07
CA TYR A 457 6.90 -8.43 -6.22
C TYR A 457 6.10 -8.53 -7.52
N ALA A 458 4.95 -7.85 -7.61
CA ALA A 458 4.10 -7.92 -8.79
C ALA A 458 4.84 -7.57 -10.09
N ALA A 459 5.69 -6.55 -10.05
CA ALA A 459 6.48 -6.15 -11.20
C ALA A 459 7.53 -7.20 -11.63
N TYR A 460 7.89 -8.16 -10.77
CA TYR A 460 8.79 -9.27 -11.09
C TYR A 460 8.02 -10.54 -11.48
N GLY A 461 6.69 -10.53 -11.37
CA GLY A 461 5.85 -11.70 -11.56
C GLY A 461 6.03 -12.77 -10.48
N ALA A 462 6.34 -12.35 -9.25
CA ALA A 462 6.51 -13.21 -8.07
C ALA A 462 5.68 -12.69 -6.89
N HIS A 463 5.45 -13.55 -5.90
CA HIS A 463 4.74 -13.22 -4.66
C HIS A 463 5.72 -12.93 -3.53
N VAL A 464 6.77 -13.75 -3.39
CA VAL A 464 7.77 -13.69 -2.31
C VAL A 464 9.18 -13.91 -2.86
N ASP A 465 10.22 -13.54 -2.12
CA ASP A 465 11.60 -13.98 -2.37
C ASP A 465 11.97 -15.19 -1.49
N ASP A 466 13.12 -15.83 -1.77
CA ASP A 466 13.60 -17.01 -1.05
C ASP A 466 14.54 -16.70 0.15
N SER A 467 14.40 -15.51 0.74
CA SER A 467 15.24 -15.00 1.82
C SER A 467 14.47 -14.73 3.13
N THR A 468 15.21 -14.32 4.16
CA THR A 468 14.65 -13.91 5.46
C THR A 468 13.79 -12.64 5.41
N ASN A 469 13.74 -11.93 4.28
CA ASN A 469 12.77 -10.84 4.10
C ASN A 469 11.33 -11.38 4.06
N TYR A 470 11.17 -12.63 3.60
CA TYR A 470 9.92 -13.35 3.57
C TYR A 470 10.11 -14.64 4.37
N GLN A 471 10.40 -15.74 3.69
CA GLN A 471 10.68 -17.02 4.31
C GLN A 471 11.86 -17.68 3.61
N VAL A 472 12.74 -18.28 4.41
CA VAL A 472 13.86 -19.02 3.87
C VAL A 472 13.30 -20.23 3.13
N TYR A 473 13.48 -20.24 1.81
CA TYR A 473 12.95 -21.28 0.94
C TYR A 473 14.08 -22.09 0.30
N ASN A 474 13.97 -23.43 0.40
CA ASN A 474 14.86 -24.41 -0.23
C ASN A 474 16.34 -24.22 0.14
N ASN A 475 16.62 -23.76 1.37
CA ASN A 475 17.98 -23.67 1.89
C ASN A 475 18.47 -25.00 2.48
N LEU A 476 17.53 -25.81 2.97
CA LEU A 476 17.74 -27.19 3.43
C LEU A 476 16.83 -28.16 2.65
N PRO A 477 17.24 -29.43 2.49
CA PRO A 477 16.46 -30.41 1.74
C PRO A 477 15.20 -30.78 2.50
N THR A 478 14.17 -31.16 1.74
CA THR A 478 12.91 -31.69 2.26
C THR A 478 13.15 -32.95 3.12
N ASN A 479 12.39 -33.13 4.20
CA ASN A 479 12.40 -34.34 5.04
C ASN A 479 10.97 -34.84 5.30
N GLU A 480 10.84 -36.11 5.70
CA GLU A 480 9.56 -36.79 5.88
C GLU A 480 8.70 -36.15 6.98
N GLU A 481 9.32 -35.73 8.09
CA GLU A 481 8.59 -35.12 9.21
C GLU A 481 7.96 -33.78 8.83
N SER A 482 8.70 -32.94 8.10
CA SER A 482 8.21 -31.67 7.57
C SER A 482 7.10 -31.88 6.53
N ILE A 483 7.26 -32.85 5.62
CA ILE A 483 6.22 -33.20 4.62
C ILE A 483 4.94 -33.65 5.33
N GLN A 484 5.05 -34.57 6.29
CA GLN A 484 3.91 -35.06 7.05
C GLN A 484 3.19 -33.93 7.81
N ALA A 485 3.92 -33.00 8.42
CA ALA A 485 3.32 -31.88 9.13
C ALA A 485 2.55 -30.93 8.18
N VAL A 486 3.09 -30.67 6.99
CA VAL A 486 2.41 -29.88 5.94
C VAL A 486 1.15 -30.61 5.48
N ASP A 487 1.25 -31.90 5.16
CA ASP A 487 0.12 -32.70 4.67
C ASP A 487 -1.01 -32.84 5.69
N GLU A 488 -0.69 -33.07 6.97
CA GLU A 488 -1.68 -33.15 8.06
C GLU A 488 -2.34 -31.81 8.36
N THR A 489 -1.77 -30.69 7.89
CA THR A 489 -2.30 -29.33 8.04
C THR A 489 -2.64 -28.67 6.72
N LYS A 490 -2.78 -29.46 5.64
CA LYS A 490 -3.06 -28.95 4.30
C LYS A 490 -4.24 -27.99 4.30
N GLY A 491 -4.05 -26.82 3.70
CA GLY A 491 -5.05 -25.75 3.65
C GLY A 491 -5.32 -25.02 4.97
N LEU A 492 -4.81 -25.48 6.11
CA LEU A 492 -5.07 -24.82 7.39
C LEU A 492 -4.28 -23.52 7.50
N VAL A 493 -5.00 -22.42 7.78
CA VAL A 493 -4.49 -21.07 7.99
C VAL A 493 -5.07 -20.47 9.27
N ALA A 494 -4.35 -19.53 9.87
CA ALA A 494 -4.83 -18.71 10.97
C ALA A 494 -5.64 -17.52 10.43
N THR A 495 -6.79 -17.26 11.05
CA THR A 495 -7.68 -16.17 10.69
C THR A 495 -8.05 -15.33 11.92
N TYR A 496 -8.26 -14.04 11.72
CA TYR A 496 -8.74 -13.10 12.74
C TYR A 496 -9.83 -12.23 12.11
N ASN A 497 -10.99 -12.11 12.77
CA ASN A 497 -12.16 -11.41 12.22
C ASN A 497 -12.59 -11.90 10.82
N GLY A 498 -12.36 -13.17 10.51
CA GLY A 498 -12.74 -13.78 9.23
C GLY A 498 -11.66 -13.71 8.14
N GLU A 499 -10.61 -12.90 8.32
CA GLU A 499 -9.53 -12.72 7.34
C GLU A 499 -8.30 -13.55 7.72
N VAL A 500 -7.57 -14.05 6.74
CA VAL A 500 -6.26 -14.71 6.98
C VAL A 500 -5.26 -13.68 7.50
N VAL A 501 -4.48 -14.06 8.50
CA VAL A 501 -3.57 -13.14 9.20
C VAL A 501 -2.10 -13.47 9.04
N GLU A 502 -1.27 -12.42 9.08
CA GLU A 502 0.17 -12.53 9.08
C GLU A 502 0.68 -13.09 10.42
N THR A 503 1.08 -14.34 10.42
CA THR A 503 1.60 -15.07 11.59
C THR A 503 3.12 -14.96 11.67
N TYR A 504 3.62 -13.83 12.15
CA TYR A 504 5.05 -13.63 12.40
C TYR A 504 5.61 -14.63 13.43
N TYR A 505 6.83 -15.10 13.22
CA TYR A 505 7.52 -16.04 14.09
C TYR A 505 9.01 -15.72 14.17
N PHE A 506 9.64 -16.13 15.27
CA PHE A 506 11.05 -15.87 15.55
C PHE A 506 11.68 -16.98 16.39
N SER A 507 13.01 -16.96 16.50
CA SER A 507 13.79 -18.07 17.05
C SER A 507 13.56 -18.33 18.55
N CYS A 508 13.72 -17.31 19.39
CA CYS A 508 13.68 -17.48 20.86
C CYS A 508 13.26 -16.19 21.55
N SER A 509 12.39 -16.27 22.55
CA SER A 509 11.95 -15.09 23.32
C SER A 509 12.86 -14.78 24.50
N SER A 510 12.71 -13.59 25.09
CA SER A 510 13.36 -13.26 26.37
C SER A 510 12.61 -13.84 27.58
N GLY A 511 11.54 -14.60 27.36
CA GLY A 511 10.50 -14.94 28.33
C GLY A 511 9.24 -14.08 28.16
N HIS A 512 9.23 -13.19 27.16
CA HIS A 512 8.09 -12.39 26.72
C HIS A 512 8.15 -12.18 25.20
N THR A 513 6.99 -12.14 24.55
CA THR A 513 6.83 -11.62 23.17
C THR A 513 6.43 -10.14 23.21
N THR A 514 6.46 -9.44 22.08
CA THR A 514 6.00 -8.04 21.91
C THR A 514 4.92 -7.97 20.84
N ASP A 515 4.38 -6.77 20.63
CA ASP A 515 3.32 -6.45 19.66
C ASP A 515 3.86 -5.73 18.42
N PHE A 516 2.95 -5.37 17.52
CA PHE A 516 3.25 -4.73 16.24
C PHE A 516 3.90 -3.34 16.36
N THR A 517 3.72 -2.64 17.50
CA THR A 517 4.27 -1.28 17.70
C THR A 517 5.80 -1.26 17.76
N THR A 518 6.43 -2.43 17.96
CA THR A 518 7.90 -2.59 17.96
C THR A 518 8.57 -2.14 16.66
N TRP A 519 7.84 -2.17 15.54
CA TRP A 519 8.31 -1.70 14.23
C TRP A 519 8.09 -0.21 13.99
N GLY A 520 7.55 0.51 14.98
CA GLY A 520 7.32 1.94 14.93
C GLY A 520 5.98 2.33 14.31
N GLU A 521 5.08 1.36 14.15
CA GLU A 521 3.69 1.54 13.75
C GLU A 521 2.81 1.91 14.96
N GLU A 522 1.66 2.53 14.68
CA GLU A 522 0.63 2.76 15.70
C GLU A 522 -0.16 1.48 15.97
N GLU A 523 -0.76 1.36 17.15
CA GLU A 523 -1.69 0.27 17.42
C GLU A 523 -2.86 0.34 16.43
N ASP A 524 -3.14 -0.77 15.75
CA ASP A 524 -4.31 -0.90 14.92
C ASP A 524 -5.14 -2.13 15.33
N ALA A 525 -6.44 -2.07 15.01
CA ALA A 525 -7.37 -3.15 15.32
C ALA A 525 -7.16 -4.38 14.42
N ALA A 526 -6.48 -4.23 13.28
CA ALA A 526 -6.26 -5.31 12.32
C ALA A 526 -5.25 -6.34 12.86
N HIS A 527 -4.24 -5.89 13.59
CA HIS A 527 -3.20 -6.69 14.23
C HIS A 527 -3.51 -7.04 15.69
N GLY A 528 -4.78 -6.93 16.12
CA GLY A 528 -5.20 -7.19 17.50
C GLY A 528 -4.90 -8.60 18.03
N TYR A 529 -4.56 -9.53 17.12
CA TYR A 529 -4.11 -10.89 17.44
C TYR A 529 -2.61 -10.96 17.83
N LEU A 530 -1.79 -9.98 17.46
CA LEU A 530 -0.37 -9.87 17.81
C LEU A 530 -0.19 -9.03 19.08
N LYS A 531 -0.24 -9.69 20.25
CA LYS A 531 0.03 -9.02 21.53
C LYS A 531 1.24 -9.62 22.21
N GLY A 532 1.93 -8.78 22.98
CA GLY A 532 2.92 -9.26 23.92
C GLY A 532 2.31 -10.28 24.88
N THR A 533 3.00 -11.40 25.05
CA THR A 533 2.54 -12.55 25.83
C THR A 533 3.70 -13.04 26.69
N TYR A 534 3.44 -13.25 27.98
CA TYR A 534 4.41 -13.89 28.87
C TYR A 534 4.63 -15.37 28.48
N VAL A 535 5.87 -15.76 28.17
CA VAL A 535 6.20 -17.09 27.62
C VAL A 535 6.65 -18.08 28.70
N GLY A 536 5.73 -18.41 29.61
CA GLY A 536 5.96 -19.38 30.69
C GLY A 536 4.70 -20.14 31.13
N GLU A 537 4.88 -21.10 32.03
CA GLU A 537 3.86 -22.13 32.34
C GLU A 537 2.65 -21.63 33.15
N ASN A 538 2.82 -20.53 33.91
CA ASN A 538 1.80 -20.02 34.84
C ASN A 538 1.27 -18.63 34.42
N ILE A 539 0.38 -18.60 33.43
CA ILE A 539 -0.30 -17.39 32.90
C ILE A 539 -1.20 -16.70 33.96
N LYS A 540 -1.51 -17.36 35.08
CA LYS A 540 -2.44 -16.83 36.10
C LYS A 540 -1.88 -15.69 36.96
N ASN A 541 -0.58 -15.40 36.89
CA ASN A 541 0.00 -14.26 37.59
C ASN A 541 -0.03 -13.03 36.69
N LYS A 542 -0.40 -11.88 37.25
CA LYS A 542 -0.32 -10.59 36.55
C LYS A 542 1.06 -10.44 35.93
N GLU A 543 1.10 -10.23 34.62
CA GLU A 543 2.33 -10.03 33.87
C GLU A 543 3.12 -8.86 34.48
N PRO A 544 4.43 -9.02 34.71
CA PRO A 544 5.22 -7.93 35.24
C PRO A 544 5.35 -6.85 34.17
N ASP A 545 4.97 -5.61 34.48
CA ASP A 545 5.25 -4.47 33.61
C ASP A 545 6.77 -4.25 33.52
N LEU A 546 7.32 -4.53 32.34
CA LEU A 546 8.74 -4.44 32.03
C LEU A 546 9.14 -3.10 31.42
N SER A 547 8.26 -2.10 31.37
CA SER A 547 8.54 -0.79 30.76
C SER A 547 9.65 0.02 31.45
N SER A 548 9.96 -0.28 32.72
CA SER A 548 11.08 0.36 33.44
C SER A 548 12.38 -0.43 33.34
N GLU A 549 13.50 0.27 33.18
CA GLU A 549 14.85 -0.35 33.15
C GLU A 549 15.14 -1.20 34.40
N GLU A 550 14.64 -0.77 35.57
CA GLU A 550 14.84 -1.51 36.81
C GLU A 550 14.09 -2.85 36.80
N ASN A 551 12.82 -2.86 36.39
CA ASN A 551 12.02 -4.08 36.29
C ASN A 551 12.58 -5.03 35.24
N PHE A 552 12.91 -4.51 34.05
CA PHE A 552 13.48 -5.31 32.97
C PHE A 552 14.82 -5.93 33.38
N LYS A 553 15.70 -5.16 34.04
CA LYS A 553 16.97 -5.68 34.54
C LYS A 553 16.79 -6.78 35.59
N LYS A 554 15.82 -6.64 36.50
CA LYS A 554 15.47 -7.71 37.46
C LYS A 554 14.96 -8.94 36.72
N PHE A 555 14.12 -8.78 35.70
CA PHE A 555 13.59 -9.86 34.87
C PHE A 555 14.68 -10.62 34.12
N ILE A 556 15.64 -9.94 33.48
CA ILE A 556 16.74 -10.59 32.76
C ILE A 556 17.68 -11.35 33.72
N LYS A 557 17.83 -10.88 34.96
CA LYS A 557 18.65 -11.53 36.00
C LYS A 557 17.91 -12.63 36.76
N ASP A 558 16.61 -12.80 36.54
CA ASP A 558 15.81 -13.84 37.19
C ASP A 558 16.14 -15.21 36.59
N ASN A 559 16.54 -16.15 37.46
CA ASN A 559 16.85 -17.54 37.12
C ASN A 559 15.86 -18.52 37.78
N GLY A 560 14.84 -18.02 38.48
CA GLY A 560 13.96 -18.81 39.35
C GLY A 560 12.62 -19.21 38.74
N LYS A 561 12.30 -18.80 37.50
CA LYS A 561 11.05 -19.15 36.83
C LYS A 561 11.27 -20.21 35.74
N GLU A 562 10.20 -20.96 35.46
CA GLU A 562 10.14 -21.90 34.34
C GLU A 562 9.54 -21.19 33.12
N TRP A 563 10.39 -20.91 32.13
CA TRP A 563 10.00 -20.37 30.82
C TRP A 563 10.12 -21.45 29.76
N PHE A 564 9.21 -21.45 28.80
CA PHE A 564 9.30 -22.40 27.68
C PHE A 564 10.57 -22.18 26.83
N ASP A 565 11.01 -20.92 26.69
CA ASP A 565 12.22 -20.56 25.94
C ASP A 565 13.54 -20.85 26.64
N GLN A 566 13.55 -21.23 27.93
CA GLN A 566 14.76 -21.31 28.76
C GLN A 566 15.84 -22.27 28.21
N SER A 567 15.43 -23.22 27.37
CA SER A 567 16.35 -24.15 26.72
C SER A 567 17.17 -23.51 25.60
N GLY A 568 16.68 -22.43 24.97
CA GLY A 568 17.28 -21.81 23.80
C GLY A 568 18.58 -21.07 24.09
N ASN A 569 19.53 -21.17 23.15
CA ASN A 569 20.90 -20.67 23.33
C ASN A 569 20.95 -19.16 23.60
N TRP A 570 20.07 -18.41 22.93
CA TRP A 570 19.95 -16.96 23.05
C TRP A 570 18.93 -16.50 24.09
N PHE A 571 18.34 -17.40 24.89
CA PHE A 571 17.36 -17.02 25.92
C PHE A 571 17.92 -15.93 26.84
N ARG A 572 19.21 -16.00 27.16
CA ARG A 572 19.99 -14.92 27.78
C ARG A 572 21.29 -14.73 27.01
N TRP A 573 21.72 -13.48 26.89
CA TRP A 573 22.99 -13.14 26.26
C TRP A 573 23.59 -11.88 26.88
N LYS A 574 24.91 -11.74 26.74
CA LYS A 574 25.66 -10.56 27.17
C LYS A 574 26.66 -10.16 26.11
N CYS A 575 26.94 -8.87 25.99
CA CYS A 575 28.05 -8.41 25.18
C CYS A 575 28.64 -7.11 25.71
N LYS A 576 29.89 -6.84 25.32
CA LYS A 576 30.65 -5.68 25.75
C LYS A 576 31.25 -4.99 24.53
N ILE A 577 31.21 -3.66 24.53
CA ILE A 577 31.88 -2.85 23.51
C ILE A 577 32.63 -1.69 24.16
N LEU A 578 33.87 -1.47 23.73
CA LEU A 578 34.68 -0.34 24.20
C LEU A 578 34.12 0.96 23.63
N ASN A 579 34.10 2.02 24.43
CA ASN A 579 33.56 3.33 24.02
C ASN A 579 34.27 3.88 22.77
N LYS A 580 35.58 3.60 22.63
CA LYS A 580 36.39 4.00 21.47
C LYS A 580 35.99 3.31 20.15
N ASP A 581 35.38 2.13 20.20
CA ASP A 581 35.09 1.32 19.02
C ASP A 581 33.69 1.58 18.46
N ILE A 582 32.73 1.90 19.34
CA ILE A 582 31.38 2.29 18.94
C ILE A 582 31.36 3.61 18.14
N ILE A 583 32.18 4.59 18.53
CA ILE A 583 32.33 5.90 17.86
C ILE A 583 32.73 5.76 16.38
N LYS A 584 33.55 4.75 16.04
CA LYS A 584 34.14 4.65 14.69
C LYS A 584 33.17 4.18 13.61
N ARG A 585 32.09 3.48 13.98
CA ARG A 585 31.30 2.66 13.04
C ARG A 585 29.79 2.93 13.09
N VAL A 586 29.26 3.46 14.19
CA VAL A 586 27.82 3.72 14.35
C VAL A 586 27.30 4.74 13.34
N ASN A 587 28.02 5.83 13.08
CA ASN A 587 27.53 6.93 12.23
C ASN A 587 27.26 6.51 10.78
N ALA A 588 28.09 5.63 10.21
CA ALA A 588 27.88 5.13 8.86
C ALA A 588 26.62 4.27 8.75
N LYS A 589 26.32 3.45 9.77
CA LYS A 589 25.11 2.61 9.79
C LYS A 589 23.87 3.44 10.12
N ILE A 590 23.97 4.44 11.01
CA ILE A 590 22.90 5.42 11.27
C ILE A 590 22.49 6.11 9.97
N LEU A 591 23.45 6.62 9.20
CA LEU A 591 23.15 7.31 7.95
C LEU A 591 22.45 6.37 6.95
N LYS A 592 22.95 5.14 6.79
CA LYS A 592 22.30 4.13 5.92
C LYS A 592 20.88 3.81 6.36
N ARG A 593 20.62 3.69 7.67
CA ARG A 593 19.26 3.43 8.20
C ARG A 593 18.37 4.66 8.08
N TYR A 594 18.91 5.87 8.20
CA TYR A 594 18.18 7.12 8.01
C TYR A 594 17.73 7.29 6.55
N ASP A 595 18.59 6.95 5.58
CA ASP A 595 18.22 7.00 4.16
C ASP A 595 17.07 6.02 3.82
N ILE A 596 16.90 4.94 4.62
CA ILE A 596 15.79 3.98 4.49
C ILE A 596 14.55 4.47 5.23
N ASN A 597 14.68 4.80 6.52
CA ASN A 597 13.57 5.19 7.41
C ASN A 597 13.81 6.58 8.05
N PRO A 598 13.68 7.69 7.30
CA PRO A 598 14.08 9.02 7.78
C PRO A 598 13.26 9.54 8.97
N LYS A 599 12.02 9.05 9.15
CA LYS A 599 11.14 9.42 10.28
C LYS A 599 11.52 8.74 11.59
N GLN A 600 12.29 7.64 11.55
CA GLN A 600 12.60 6.82 12.72
C GLN A 600 13.97 7.15 13.35
N ILE A 601 14.76 8.04 12.74
CA ILE A 601 16.07 8.44 13.23
C ILE A 601 16.17 9.95 13.18
N THR A 602 16.26 10.59 14.35
CA THR A 602 16.36 12.06 14.47
C THR A 602 17.62 12.45 15.23
N ALA A 603 18.12 13.65 14.97
CA ALA A 603 19.23 14.22 15.73
C ALA A 603 18.95 15.65 16.16
N GLN A 604 19.48 15.99 17.32
CA GLN A 604 19.37 17.31 17.91
C GLN A 604 20.75 17.82 18.32
N LYS A 605 20.96 19.12 18.20
CA LYS A 605 22.10 19.82 18.76
C LYS A 605 21.59 21.07 19.45
N ASP A 606 22.01 21.29 20.70
CA ASP A 606 21.57 22.46 21.50
C ASP A 606 20.03 22.58 21.58
N ASN A 607 19.33 21.44 21.65
CA ASN A 607 17.87 21.28 21.62
C ASN A 607 17.17 21.66 20.29
N GLU A 608 17.92 21.98 19.24
CA GLU A 608 17.38 22.18 17.89
C GLU A 608 17.57 20.92 17.04
N GLU A 609 16.56 20.55 16.25
CA GLU A 609 16.66 19.43 15.33
C GLU A 609 17.62 19.75 14.18
N ILE A 610 18.52 18.82 13.90
CA ILE A 610 19.49 18.93 12.81
C ILE A 610 19.37 17.74 11.86
N PRO A 611 19.57 17.92 10.54
CA PRO A 611 19.59 16.80 9.61
C PRO A 611 20.70 15.79 9.96
N ILE A 612 20.40 14.49 9.92
CA ILE A 612 21.38 13.41 10.19
C ILE A 612 22.63 13.56 9.32
N LYS A 613 22.47 14.00 8.07
CA LYS A 613 23.56 14.23 7.10
C LYS A 613 24.54 15.33 7.52
N GLN A 614 24.18 16.17 8.48
CA GLN A 614 25.01 17.28 8.97
C GLN A 614 25.75 16.95 10.28
N ILE A 615 25.52 15.76 10.85
CA ILE A 615 26.23 15.31 12.05
C ILE A 615 27.71 15.12 11.70
N LYS A 616 28.57 15.80 12.46
CA LYS A 616 30.03 15.67 12.30
C LYS A 616 30.49 14.39 12.99
N LYS A 617 31.63 13.84 12.54
CA LYS A 617 32.25 12.70 13.20
C LYS A 617 32.46 13.00 14.69
N SER A 618 31.82 12.20 15.54
CA SER A 618 31.95 12.32 16.99
C SER A 618 33.35 11.92 17.47
N LYS A 619 33.81 12.56 18.53
CA LYS A 619 35.04 12.18 19.24
C LYS A 619 34.77 11.31 20.47
N GLU A 620 33.55 11.34 20.98
CA GLU A 620 33.17 10.75 22.25
C GLU A 620 31.66 10.47 22.30
N ILE A 621 31.29 9.26 22.71
CA ILE A 621 29.93 8.97 23.19
C ILE A 621 29.91 9.17 24.70
N ARG A 622 29.05 10.10 25.14
CA ARG A 622 28.85 10.48 26.54
C ARG A 622 27.75 9.67 27.21
N LYS A 623 26.77 9.20 26.43
CA LYS A 623 25.64 8.41 26.96
C LYS A 623 25.05 7.51 25.89
N ILE A 624 24.69 6.30 26.28
CA ILE A 624 23.78 5.42 25.54
C ILE A 624 22.71 4.99 26.52
N GLU A 625 21.45 5.27 26.21
CA GLU A 625 20.34 4.92 27.09
C GLU A 625 19.11 4.47 26.32
N VAL A 626 18.36 3.55 26.93
CA VAL A 626 17.00 3.22 26.50
C VAL A 626 16.09 4.37 26.93
N SER A 627 15.52 5.09 25.96
CA SER A 627 14.63 6.22 26.22
C SER A 627 13.15 5.85 26.15
N LYS A 628 12.80 4.71 25.53
CA LYS A 628 11.45 4.12 25.58
C LYS A 628 11.53 2.59 25.47
N ARG A 629 10.74 1.91 26.29
CA ARG A 629 10.52 0.46 26.30
C ARG A 629 9.02 0.19 26.38
N ASP A 630 8.55 -0.89 25.77
CA ASP A 630 7.17 -1.34 25.93
C ASP A 630 6.97 -2.08 27.28
N GLU A 631 5.72 -2.40 27.61
CA GLU A 631 5.39 -3.16 28.83
C GLU A 631 5.93 -4.60 28.82
N ASN A 632 6.34 -5.10 27.65
CA ASN A 632 6.82 -6.46 27.40
C ASN A 632 8.35 -6.58 27.46
N GLY A 633 9.06 -5.46 27.62
CA GLY A 633 10.51 -5.43 27.79
C GLY A 633 11.31 -5.21 26.51
N ASN A 634 10.68 -4.89 25.38
CA ASN A 634 11.35 -4.56 24.13
C ASN A 634 11.71 -3.07 24.04
N VAL A 635 12.94 -2.76 23.61
CA VAL A 635 13.40 -1.38 23.43
C VAL A 635 12.78 -0.77 22.17
N LEU A 636 11.91 0.24 22.35
CA LEU A 636 11.26 0.98 21.27
C LEU A 636 12.08 2.20 20.81
N GLU A 637 12.85 2.79 21.72
CA GLU A 637 13.66 3.98 21.45
C GLU A 637 15.00 3.93 22.20
N LEU A 638 16.10 4.14 21.46
CA LEU A 638 17.45 4.28 21.98
C LEU A 638 17.95 5.72 21.75
N THR A 639 18.56 6.31 22.76
CA THR A 639 19.22 7.61 22.67
C THR A 639 20.74 7.45 22.79
N ILE A 640 21.48 7.98 21.81
CA ILE A 640 22.94 8.11 21.83
C ILE A 640 23.28 9.59 21.96
N VAL A 641 24.00 9.97 23.02
CA VAL A 641 24.49 11.33 23.24
C VAL A 641 25.98 11.36 22.91
N GLU A 642 26.30 12.10 21.87
CA GLU A 642 27.66 12.37 21.41
C GLU A 642 28.14 13.74 21.92
N ASP A 643 29.42 14.06 21.68
CA ASP A 643 30.00 15.37 21.97
C ASP A 643 29.37 16.53 21.18
N ASN A 644 28.73 16.24 20.05
CA ASN A 644 28.24 17.25 19.10
C ASN A 644 26.75 17.12 18.73
N ALA A 645 26.07 16.05 19.14
CA ALA A 645 24.68 15.77 18.81
C ALA A 645 24.05 14.75 19.79
N LYS A 646 22.73 14.76 19.88
CA LYS A 646 21.91 13.74 20.52
C LYS A 646 21.10 13.05 19.44
N ILE A 647 21.30 11.74 19.26
CA ILE A 647 20.66 10.95 18.22
C ILE A 647 19.63 10.03 18.88
N LYS A 648 18.42 10.04 18.34
CA LYS A 648 17.30 9.19 18.77
C LYS A 648 16.99 8.20 17.67
N ILE A 649 16.95 6.92 18.03
CA ILE A 649 16.75 5.79 17.12
C ILE A 649 15.50 5.06 17.58
N LYS A 650 14.52 4.91 16.69
CA LYS A 650 13.26 4.19 16.94
C LYS A 650 13.22 2.86 16.19
N SER A 651 12.34 1.96 16.65
CA SER A 651 12.12 0.57 16.20
C SER A 651 13.22 -0.40 16.61
N GLU A 652 12.82 -1.63 16.93
CA GLU A 652 13.73 -2.71 17.30
C GLU A 652 14.78 -2.98 16.20
N TYR A 653 14.35 -2.96 14.93
CA TYR A 653 15.21 -3.30 13.80
C TYR A 653 16.34 -2.29 13.62
N ASN A 654 16.04 -0.98 13.63
CA ASN A 654 17.09 0.04 13.49
C ASN A 654 18.09 -0.05 14.64
N ILE A 655 17.61 -0.24 15.87
CA ILE A 655 18.44 -0.36 17.07
C ILE A 655 19.38 -1.56 16.93
N ARG A 656 18.85 -2.74 16.60
CA ARG A 656 19.66 -3.96 16.41
C ARG A 656 20.61 -3.85 15.23
N ALA A 657 20.21 -3.24 14.12
CA ALA A 657 21.06 -3.06 12.94
C ALA A 657 22.21 -2.09 13.18
N ILE A 658 21.97 -1.02 13.95
CA ILE A 658 23.01 -0.06 14.30
C ILE A 658 23.97 -0.67 15.31
N LEU A 659 23.47 -1.28 16.39
CA LEU A 659 24.31 -1.91 17.40
C LEU A 659 25.03 -3.16 16.88
N GLY A 660 24.37 -4.03 16.11
CA GLY A 660 24.98 -5.21 15.49
C GLY A 660 26.00 -4.90 14.37
N SER A 661 26.01 -3.66 13.87
CA SER A 661 27.08 -3.20 12.98
C SER A 661 28.42 -3.02 13.70
N VAL A 662 28.39 -2.82 15.03
CA VAL A 662 29.58 -2.52 15.84
C VAL A 662 29.89 -3.60 16.86
N ILE A 663 28.87 -4.16 17.51
CA ILE A 663 28.99 -5.31 18.40
C ILE A 663 29.07 -6.55 17.53
N LYS A 664 30.23 -7.20 17.53
CA LYS A 664 30.53 -8.36 16.67
C LYS A 664 30.53 -9.68 17.41
N LYS A 665 30.47 -9.66 18.72
CA LYS A 665 30.58 -10.85 19.56
C LYS A 665 29.67 -10.73 20.78
N ALA A 666 29.10 -11.85 21.21
CA ALA A 666 28.30 -11.97 22.44
C ALA A 666 28.55 -13.32 23.12
N GLU A 667 28.31 -13.36 24.41
CA GLU A 667 28.19 -14.56 25.23
C GLU A 667 26.72 -15.01 25.20
N ASN A 668 26.48 -16.32 25.04
CA ASN A 668 25.17 -16.92 25.19
C ASN A 668 25.27 -18.17 26.10
N LYS A 669 24.22 -18.99 26.16
CA LYS A 669 24.20 -20.16 27.05
C LYS A 669 25.31 -21.20 26.78
N ASP A 670 25.67 -21.40 25.52
CA ASP A 670 26.53 -22.51 25.09
C ASP A 670 27.96 -22.06 24.79
N GLU A 671 28.15 -20.78 24.46
CA GLU A 671 29.41 -20.24 23.96
C GLU A 671 29.73 -18.89 24.60
N ASP A 672 30.96 -18.75 25.09
CA ASP A 672 31.48 -17.50 25.67
C ASP A 672 31.69 -16.41 24.59
N GLU A 673 31.81 -16.79 23.31
CA GLU A 673 32.10 -15.87 22.21
C GLU A 673 31.48 -16.33 20.88
N VAL A 674 30.26 -15.85 20.61
CA VAL A 674 29.51 -16.10 19.36
C VAL A 674 29.56 -14.86 18.45
N GLU A 675 29.83 -15.05 17.17
CA GLU A 675 29.83 -13.96 16.19
C GLU A 675 28.43 -13.39 15.92
N ILE A 676 28.35 -12.05 15.85
CA ILE A 676 27.15 -11.30 15.50
C ILE A 676 27.28 -10.75 14.07
N ASN A 677 26.44 -11.27 13.19
CA ASN A 677 26.40 -10.91 11.78
C ASN A 677 25.29 -9.90 11.47
N GLY A 678 25.54 -8.64 11.83
CA GLY A 678 24.80 -7.48 11.32
C GLY A 678 23.62 -7.00 12.17
N LEU A 679 22.90 -7.90 12.84
CA LEU A 679 21.84 -7.57 13.80
C LEU A 679 22.22 -8.06 15.20
N LEU A 680 22.08 -7.19 16.20
CA LEU A 680 22.10 -7.63 17.60
C LEU A 680 21.03 -8.71 17.83
N PRO A 681 21.22 -9.72 18.70
CA PRO A 681 20.30 -10.86 18.80
C PRO A 681 18.83 -10.46 18.96
N SER A 682 18.54 -9.51 19.84
CA SER A 682 17.20 -8.94 20.03
C SER A 682 17.28 -7.49 20.51
N ALA A 683 16.14 -6.81 20.59
CA ALA A 683 16.00 -5.52 21.26
C ALA A 683 15.52 -5.64 22.72
N PHE A 684 15.52 -6.84 23.30
CA PHE A 684 15.22 -7.08 24.70
C PHE A 684 16.51 -7.07 25.53
N PHE A 685 17.06 -5.87 25.78
CA PHE A 685 18.29 -5.71 26.55
C PHE A 685 18.27 -4.46 27.43
N TYR A 686 19.10 -4.43 28.46
CA TYR A 686 19.47 -3.22 29.20
C TYR A 686 20.95 -2.89 28.98
N ILE A 687 21.35 -1.66 29.29
CA ILE A 687 22.71 -1.15 29.08
C ILE A 687 23.27 -0.64 30.41
N GLU A 688 24.53 -0.99 30.71
CA GLU A 688 25.28 -0.45 31.84
C GLU A 688 26.63 0.12 31.38
N PRO A 689 26.94 1.40 31.67
CA PRO A 689 28.28 1.93 31.45
C PRO A 689 29.26 1.33 32.47
N GLN A 690 30.45 0.98 32.00
CA GLN A 690 31.61 0.67 32.82
C GLN A 690 32.62 1.82 32.72
N TYR A 691 33.04 2.31 33.88
CA TYR A 691 33.94 3.46 34.00
C TYR A 691 35.38 3.02 34.29
N ASP A 692 36.34 3.77 33.75
CA ASP A 692 37.75 3.65 34.12
C ASP A 692 38.03 4.29 35.50
N GLU A 693 39.28 4.20 35.96
CA GLU A 693 39.73 4.80 37.23
C GLU A 693 39.51 6.32 37.30
N ASN A 694 39.45 7.00 36.15
CA ASN A 694 39.25 8.44 36.01
C ASN A 694 37.77 8.82 35.87
N LYS A 695 36.84 7.86 36.02
CA LYS A 695 35.39 8.03 35.81
C LYS A 695 34.99 8.39 34.37
N ASN A 696 35.84 8.10 33.39
CA ASN A 696 35.44 8.15 31.98
C ASN A 696 34.79 6.83 31.59
N ILE A 697 33.89 6.87 30.61
CA ILE A 697 33.24 5.65 30.11
C ILE A 697 34.25 4.85 29.29
N GLU A 698 34.69 3.72 29.83
CA GLU A 698 35.60 2.79 29.18
C GLU A 698 34.84 1.91 28.19
N SER A 699 33.67 1.40 28.60
CA SER A 699 32.90 0.44 27.83
C SER A 699 31.41 0.43 28.20
N TRP A 700 30.62 -0.18 27.31
CA TRP A 700 29.19 -0.39 27.46
C TRP A 700 28.93 -1.89 27.54
N ASN A 701 28.30 -2.32 28.65
CA ASN A 701 27.88 -3.70 28.87
C ASN A 701 26.39 -3.81 28.54
N PHE A 702 26.05 -4.75 27.67
CA PHE A 702 24.69 -5.08 27.31
C PHE A 702 24.36 -6.46 27.87
N ALA A 703 23.18 -6.61 28.43
CA ALA A 703 22.64 -7.91 28.79
C ALA A 703 21.15 -7.96 28.46
N GLY A 704 20.74 -9.08 27.89
CA GLY A 704 19.40 -9.23 27.34
C GLY A 704 19.01 -10.68 27.16
N GLY A 705 17.96 -10.91 26.38
CA GLY A 705 17.46 -12.24 26.07
C GLY A 705 16.70 -12.30 24.76
N GLY A 706 16.53 -13.51 24.24
CA GLY A 706 15.86 -13.78 22.98
C GLY A 706 16.70 -13.51 21.73
N HIS A 707 16.20 -14.02 20.60
CA HIS A 707 16.76 -13.90 19.27
C HIS A 707 15.64 -13.73 18.24
N GLY A 708 15.65 -12.59 17.54
CA GLY A 708 14.62 -12.20 16.59
C GLY A 708 13.84 -10.95 17.02
N HIS A 709 12.79 -10.62 16.27
CA HIS A 709 11.98 -9.42 16.47
C HIS A 709 11.00 -9.52 17.65
N GLY A 710 10.64 -10.74 18.08
CA GLY A 710 9.83 -10.96 19.28
C GLY A 710 8.32 -10.92 19.09
N ILE A 711 7.82 -10.75 17.86
CA ILE A 711 6.38 -10.64 17.55
C ILE A 711 5.83 -12.03 17.21
N GLY A 712 4.68 -12.40 17.79
CA GLY A 712 4.01 -13.66 17.49
C GLY A 712 4.72 -14.87 18.11
N LEU A 713 4.94 -15.91 17.31
CA LEU A 713 5.37 -17.23 17.80
C LEU A 713 6.88 -17.31 18.08
N SER A 714 7.25 -17.78 19.28
CA SER A 714 8.63 -18.26 19.53
C SER A 714 8.78 -19.74 19.17
N GLN A 715 9.70 -20.06 18.26
CA GLN A 715 9.99 -21.43 17.84
C GLN A 715 10.58 -22.28 18.98
N THR A 716 11.43 -21.71 19.82
CA THR A 716 12.00 -22.42 20.99
C THR A 716 10.92 -22.77 22.00
N ALA A 717 10.00 -21.84 22.27
CA ALA A 717 8.87 -22.11 23.15
C ALA A 717 7.91 -23.15 22.56
N CYS A 718 7.65 -23.05 21.25
CA CYS A 718 6.81 -24.00 20.52
C CYS A 718 7.30 -25.45 20.70
N LYS A 719 8.61 -25.68 20.55
CA LYS A 719 9.23 -26.98 20.84
C LYS A 719 8.99 -27.45 22.28
N ALA A 720 9.17 -26.57 23.26
CA ALA A 720 8.98 -26.92 24.66
C ALA A 720 7.51 -27.23 25.00
N MET A 721 6.56 -26.53 24.37
CA MET A 721 5.13 -26.78 24.50
C MET A 721 4.72 -28.11 23.86
N ASP A 722 5.23 -28.43 22.66
CA ASP A 722 5.04 -29.73 22.01
C ASP A 722 5.58 -30.87 22.90
N SER A 723 6.78 -30.70 23.46
CA SER A 723 7.38 -31.67 24.39
C SER A 723 6.55 -31.89 25.67
N LYS A 724 5.68 -30.95 26.02
CA LYS A 724 4.72 -31.04 27.13
C LYS A 724 3.34 -31.57 26.71
N GLY A 725 3.17 -31.94 25.44
CA GLY A 725 1.94 -32.53 24.91
C GLY A 725 0.88 -31.53 24.50
N MET A 726 1.22 -30.25 24.32
CA MET A 726 0.27 -29.26 23.78
C MET A 726 0.04 -29.51 22.28
N THR A 727 -1.20 -29.41 21.86
CA THR A 727 -1.60 -29.53 20.45
C THR A 727 -1.26 -28.27 19.67
N PHE A 728 -1.15 -28.37 18.35
CA PHE A 728 -0.87 -27.21 17.49
C PHE A 728 -1.89 -26.07 17.67
N LYS A 729 -3.16 -26.40 17.94
CA LYS A 729 -4.23 -25.41 18.17
C LYS A 729 -4.02 -24.64 19.47
N GLU A 730 -3.62 -25.33 20.53
CA GLU A 730 -3.33 -24.72 21.83
C GLU A 730 -2.10 -23.81 21.73
N ILE A 731 -1.05 -24.25 21.02
CA ILE A 731 0.16 -23.44 20.80
C ILE A 731 -0.16 -22.20 19.96
N LEU A 732 -0.90 -22.33 18.86
CA LEU A 732 -1.29 -21.19 18.03
C LEU A 732 -2.12 -20.17 18.82
N ASN A 733 -3.11 -20.62 19.59
CA ASN A 733 -3.93 -19.73 20.43
C ASN A 733 -3.18 -19.15 21.63
N TYR A 734 -2.03 -19.72 22.01
CA TYR A 734 -1.17 -19.15 23.03
C TYR A 734 -0.46 -17.89 22.51
N PHE A 735 0.02 -17.90 21.27
CA PHE A 735 0.82 -16.81 20.70
C PHE A 735 0.02 -15.79 19.89
N TYR A 736 -1.10 -16.21 19.32
CA TYR A 736 -1.95 -15.38 18.49
C TYR A 736 -3.35 -15.30 19.12
N ASN A 737 -3.72 -14.11 19.59
CA ASN A 737 -4.93 -13.92 20.38
C ASN A 737 -6.19 -13.93 19.51
N ASN A 738 -7.20 -14.70 19.94
CA ASN A 738 -8.52 -14.77 19.31
C ASN A 738 -8.50 -15.16 17.83
N ILE A 739 -7.52 -15.98 17.42
CA ILE A 739 -7.50 -16.51 16.06
C ILE A 739 -8.41 -17.74 15.93
N GLU A 740 -8.88 -17.99 14.72
CA GLU A 740 -9.55 -19.23 14.31
C GLU A 740 -8.69 -19.94 13.27
N ILE A 741 -8.66 -21.28 13.30
CA ILE A 741 -8.00 -22.08 12.27
C ILE A 741 -9.03 -22.53 11.25
N LYS A 742 -8.87 -22.11 10.00
CA LYS A 742 -9.76 -22.41 8.88
C LYS A 742 -9.02 -23.07 7.73
N ASP A 743 -9.76 -23.80 6.91
CA ASP A 743 -9.24 -24.41 5.69
C ASP A 743 -9.46 -23.42 4.53
N MET A 744 -8.39 -22.87 3.97
CA MET A 744 -8.46 -21.88 2.88
C MET A 744 -8.99 -22.46 1.56
N TYR A 745 -9.09 -23.79 1.43
CA TYR A 745 -9.61 -24.46 0.25
C TYR A 745 -11.08 -24.86 0.39
N LYS A 746 -11.72 -24.57 1.53
CA LYS A 746 -13.13 -24.87 1.79
C LYS A 746 -13.87 -23.61 2.24
N GLU A 747 -14.99 -23.33 1.58
CA GLU A 747 -15.93 -22.27 1.99
C GLU A 747 -16.58 -22.54 3.35
#